data_AF-A0A1Y2WH87-F1
#
_entry.id   AF-A0A1Y2WH87-F1
#
_cell.length_a   1.000
_cell.length_b   1.000
_cell.length_c   1.000
_cell.angle_alpha   90.00
_cell.angle_beta   90.00
_cell.angle_gamma   90.00
#
_symmetry.space_group_name_H-M   'P 1'
#
loop_
_entity.id
_entity.type
_entity.pdbx_description
1 polymer ?
#
loop_
_entity_poly.entity_id
_entity_poly.type
_entity_poly.pdbx_seq_one_letter_code
_entity_poly.pdbx_strand_id
1 'polypeptide(L)'
;MAQLDTLDIIVLAAILVGTAAYLTKGKYWGVTKDPYASSFANANGLKAGKTRNIIEKLEETGKNCVIFYGSQTGTAEDYASRLAKEGKSRFGLDTMVADLEDYDFDNLDSIPSDKVVVFVLATYGEGEPTDNAVDFYEFINGEDVAFSQSADPPLGNLNYVAFGLGNNTYEHYNSVVRNVDKALEKLGAHRIGEAGEGDDGAGTMEEDFLAWKDPMWAALAEKMGLEEREAVYEPVFQISDRPNLTKDSHEVYLGEPNKMHLEGTAKGPFNAHNPYIAPIAESKELFSVKDRNCLHLEVDISGSNLKYQTGDHIAIWPTNAGHEVDLLLGILGLEDKKDTVISVKALEPTAKVPFPTPTTYDAIIRYHLEIGAPVSRQFLGTLAAFAPDESTKAEMTKLGNDKDYFQDKVSKNHYNIARTLGVISNGKKWDKVPFSAFIEGLNKLQPRYYSISSSSLVQPQKISVTAVVENQLIPGRVDPFRGVTTNYLFALKQKQNGEPNPEPFGLTYELHGPRNKYDGIHVPVHVRHSNFKLPSDPSKPVIMIGPGTGVAPFRGFVQERAKQAQAGENVGRTLLFFGCRKSDEDFMYKSEWEEYKEALGDKFELITAFSREGSKKVYVQHRLKEKAQEVNELLENKAYLYVCGDAANMAREVNTVLAQILAEQRGIPESKGEEIVKNMRASNQYQEDVWS
;
A
#
# COMPACT_ATOMS: atom_id res chain seq x y z
N MET A 1 7.09 68.40 -7.59
CA MET A 1 6.93 67.18 -6.77
C MET A 1 5.45 66.95 -6.61
N ALA A 2 4.89 65.93 -7.25
CA ALA A 2 3.49 65.58 -7.07
C ALA A 2 3.32 65.01 -5.65
N GLN A 3 2.45 65.61 -4.84
CA GLN A 3 2.09 65.07 -3.54
C GLN A 3 1.16 63.87 -3.79
N LEU A 4 1.63 62.68 -3.44
CA LEU A 4 0.78 61.49 -3.33
C LEU A 4 -0.31 61.78 -2.30
N ASP A 5 -1.56 61.68 -2.71
CA ASP A 5 -2.68 61.83 -1.77
C ASP A 5 -2.95 60.51 -1.02
N THR A 6 -3.91 60.55 -0.09
CA THR A 6 -4.23 59.38 0.74
C THR A 6 -4.77 58.22 -0.11
N LEU A 7 -5.45 58.52 -1.21
CA LEU A 7 -6.01 57.52 -2.12
C LEU A 7 -4.88 56.84 -2.91
N ASP A 8 -3.90 57.60 -3.38
CA ASP A 8 -2.73 57.06 -4.09
C ASP A 8 -1.94 56.09 -3.22
N ILE A 9 -1.77 56.40 -1.93
CA ILE A 9 -1.10 55.53 -0.96
C ILE A 9 -1.90 54.24 -0.74
N ILE A 10 -3.23 54.32 -0.65
CA ILE A 10 -4.10 53.13 -0.49
C ILE A 10 -4.03 52.25 -1.74
N VAL A 11 -4.05 52.83 -2.94
CA VAL A 11 -3.97 52.09 -4.20
C VAL A 11 -2.59 51.43 -4.35
N LEU A 12 -1.50 52.14 -4.05
CA LEU A 12 -0.15 51.58 -4.07
C LEU A 12 0.01 50.45 -3.05
N ALA A 13 -0.57 50.58 -1.86
CA ALA A 13 -0.58 49.51 -0.86
C ALA A 13 -1.39 48.29 -1.34
N ALA A 14 -2.56 48.49 -1.95
CA ALA A 14 -3.38 47.40 -2.49
C ALA A 14 -2.69 46.68 -3.65
N ILE A 15 -2.01 47.42 -4.54
CA ILE A 15 -1.19 46.84 -5.62
C ILE A 15 -0.02 46.06 -5.03
N LEU A 16 0.70 46.61 -4.05
CA LEU A 16 1.82 45.92 -3.42
C LEU A 16 1.38 44.62 -2.73
N VAL A 17 0.24 44.64 -2.03
CA VAL A 17 -0.35 43.43 -1.42
C VAL A 17 -0.81 42.44 -2.47
N GLY A 18 -1.44 42.89 -3.55
CA GLY A 18 -1.86 42.04 -4.67
C GLY A 18 -0.68 41.41 -5.42
N THR A 19 0.38 42.18 -5.67
CA THR A 19 1.62 41.71 -6.28
C THR A 19 2.36 40.75 -5.35
N ALA A 20 2.42 41.03 -4.04
CA ALA A 20 2.97 40.10 -3.07
C ALA A 20 2.15 38.80 -3.01
N ALA A 21 0.82 38.86 -3.02
CA ALA A 21 -0.05 37.68 -3.04
C ALA A 21 0.14 36.85 -4.33
N TYR A 22 0.29 37.53 -5.49
CA TYR A 22 0.53 36.89 -6.79
C TYR A 22 1.92 36.25 -6.87
N LEU A 23 2.98 36.97 -6.50
CA LEU A 23 4.37 36.48 -6.54
C LEU A 23 4.63 35.40 -5.49
N THR A 24 3.91 35.42 -4.37
CA THR A 24 4.02 34.38 -3.34
C THR A 24 3.06 33.21 -3.55
N LYS A 25 2.21 33.23 -4.59
CA LYS A 25 1.19 32.18 -4.89
C LYS A 25 0.44 31.69 -3.63
N GLY A 26 0.13 32.58 -2.69
CA GLY A 26 -0.57 32.20 -1.45
C GLY A 26 0.26 31.48 -0.37
N LYS A 27 1.58 31.31 -0.55
CA LYS A 27 2.48 30.59 0.40
C LYS A 27 2.47 31.14 1.84
N TYR A 28 2.06 32.41 2.04
CA TYR A 28 1.99 33.05 3.36
C TYR A 28 0.57 33.23 3.92
N TRP A 29 -0.48 33.05 3.11
CA TRP A 29 -1.86 33.47 3.47
C TRP A 29 -2.91 32.38 3.26
N GLY A 30 -2.61 31.40 2.41
CA GLY A 30 -3.46 30.23 2.13
C GLY A 30 -2.70 28.96 2.51
N VAL A 31 -2.47 28.78 3.81
CA VAL A 31 -2.06 27.48 4.35
C VAL A 31 -3.13 27.13 5.36
N THR A 32 -4.06 26.25 5.00
CA THR A 32 -4.51 25.25 5.97
C THR A 32 -3.22 24.60 6.43
N LYS A 33 -2.67 25.08 7.56
CA LYS A 33 -1.54 24.42 8.20
C LYS A 33 -2.02 23.02 8.44
N ASP A 34 -1.59 22.11 7.57
CA ASP A 34 -1.70 20.71 7.82
C ASP A 34 -1.04 20.50 9.19
N PRO A 35 -1.81 20.15 10.24
CA PRO A 35 -1.24 19.88 11.56
C PRO A 35 -0.25 18.70 11.52
N TYR A 36 -0.21 17.96 10.40
CA TYR A 36 0.68 16.83 10.15
C TYR A 36 1.90 17.14 9.27
N ALA A 37 1.99 18.30 8.61
CA ALA A 37 3.22 18.69 7.88
C ALA A 37 4.43 18.76 8.82
N SER A 38 4.21 19.17 10.08
CA SER A 38 5.22 19.11 11.14
C SER A 38 5.43 17.71 11.75
N SER A 39 4.52 16.77 11.51
CA SER A 39 4.60 15.38 11.98
C SER A 39 5.45 14.52 11.05
N PHE A 40 5.49 14.80 9.75
CA PHE A 40 6.42 14.18 8.80
C PHE A 40 7.86 14.68 9.02
N ALA A 41 8.05 15.99 9.21
CA ALA A 41 9.37 16.57 9.48
C ALA A 41 9.99 16.15 10.84
N ASN A 42 9.18 15.77 11.84
CA ASN A 42 9.64 15.39 13.18
C ASN A 42 9.56 13.88 13.48
N ALA A 43 9.04 13.04 12.57
CA ALA A 43 8.99 11.59 12.73
C ALA A 43 10.38 10.95 12.60
N ASN A 44 11.30 11.62 11.92
CA ASN A 44 12.71 11.27 11.90
C ASN A 44 13.42 11.99 13.04
N GLY A 45 13.46 11.33 14.19
CA GLY A 45 14.62 11.46 15.08
C GLY A 45 15.86 11.00 14.31
N LEU A 46 16.38 11.87 13.44
CA LEU A 46 17.60 11.68 12.68
C LEU A 46 18.67 11.21 13.65
N LYS A 47 19.28 10.06 13.38
CA LYS A 47 20.62 9.83 13.90
C LYS A 47 21.50 10.91 13.29
N ALA A 48 21.93 11.88 14.09
CA ALA A 48 22.94 12.85 13.70
C ALA A 48 24.11 12.12 13.01
N GLY A 49 24.44 12.51 11.77
CA GLY A 49 25.63 12.02 11.06
C GLY A 49 25.43 11.06 9.88
N LYS A 50 24.24 10.89 9.30
CA LYS A 50 24.08 10.21 7.99
C LYS A 50 23.97 11.22 6.85
N THR A 51 24.78 11.07 5.81
CA THR A 51 24.69 11.87 4.59
C THR A 51 23.41 11.54 3.80
N ARG A 52 22.79 12.57 3.22
CA ARG A 52 21.70 12.46 2.24
C ARG A 52 22.21 12.54 0.80
N ASN A 53 23.51 12.76 0.61
CA ASN A 53 24.14 12.76 -0.70
C ASN A 53 24.46 11.32 -1.13
N ILE A 54 23.83 10.86 -2.20
CA ILE A 54 24.01 9.49 -2.68
C ILE A 54 25.45 9.24 -3.16
N ILE A 55 26.16 10.24 -3.67
CA ILE A 55 27.53 10.10 -4.16
C ILE A 55 28.49 9.84 -3.02
N GLU A 56 28.43 10.66 -1.97
CA GLU A 56 29.20 10.43 -0.74
C GLU A 56 28.92 9.01 -0.22
N LYS A 57 27.65 8.59 -0.26
CA LYS A 57 27.29 7.25 0.18
C LYS A 57 27.90 6.14 -0.67
N LEU A 58 27.86 6.28 -2.00
CA LEU A 58 28.46 5.35 -2.94
C LEU A 58 29.98 5.27 -2.75
N GLU A 59 30.64 6.39 -2.51
CA GLU A 59 32.09 6.45 -2.24
C GLU A 59 32.45 5.80 -0.90
N GLU A 60 31.76 6.18 0.19
CA GLU A 60 31.96 5.61 1.53
C GLU A 60 31.80 4.09 1.56
N THR A 61 30.88 3.57 0.75
CA THR A 61 30.53 2.14 0.75
C THR A 61 31.17 1.36 -0.39
N GLY A 62 31.95 2.02 -1.26
CA GLY A 62 32.59 1.40 -2.42
C GLY A 62 31.61 0.83 -3.44
N LYS A 63 30.39 1.38 -3.52
CA LYS A 63 29.32 0.87 -4.38
C LYS A 63 29.36 1.53 -5.77
N ASN A 64 29.04 0.74 -6.79
CA ASN A 64 29.02 1.17 -8.19
C ASN A 64 27.62 1.07 -8.84
N CYS A 65 26.64 0.52 -8.11
CA CYS A 65 25.25 0.44 -8.55
C CYS A 65 24.31 0.78 -7.39
N VAL A 66 23.42 1.75 -7.59
CA VAL A 66 22.33 2.07 -6.66
C VAL A 66 21.00 1.72 -7.28
N ILE A 67 20.15 1.05 -6.51
CA ILE A 67 18.79 0.70 -6.89
C ILE A 67 17.84 1.46 -5.96
N PHE A 68 17.24 2.53 -6.49
CA PHE A 68 16.21 3.30 -5.83
C PHE A 68 14.85 2.63 -5.97
N TYR A 69 14.02 2.72 -4.93
CA TYR A 69 12.62 2.29 -5.00
C TYR A 69 11.64 3.37 -4.53
N GLY A 70 10.49 3.42 -5.21
CA GLY A 70 9.28 4.10 -4.76
C GLY A 70 8.19 3.06 -4.47
N SER A 71 7.84 2.84 -3.21
CA SER A 71 6.95 1.74 -2.80
C SER A 71 5.98 2.13 -1.68
N GLN A 72 4.69 1.79 -1.86
CA GLN A 72 3.67 1.96 -0.82
C GLN A 72 3.47 0.70 0.02
N THR A 73 3.49 -0.47 -0.63
CA THR A 73 3.18 -1.78 -0.05
C THR A 73 4.37 -2.74 -0.07
N GLY A 74 5.56 -2.28 -0.47
CA GLY A 74 6.81 -3.04 -0.41
C GLY A 74 7.16 -3.85 -1.67
N THR A 75 6.28 -3.96 -2.67
CA THR A 75 6.58 -4.75 -3.90
C THR A 75 7.78 -4.19 -4.67
N ALA A 76 7.85 -2.86 -4.81
CA ALA A 76 8.98 -2.21 -5.49
C ALA A 76 10.29 -2.33 -4.70
N GLU A 77 10.22 -2.31 -3.36
CA GLU A 77 11.36 -2.53 -2.46
C GLU A 77 11.91 -3.97 -2.59
N ASP A 78 11.02 -4.97 -2.68
CA ASP A 78 11.40 -6.37 -2.95
C ASP A 78 12.11 -6.50 -4.31
N TYR A 79 11.53 -5.94 -5.37
CA TYR A 79 12.12 -6.01 -6.71
C TYR A 79 13.47 -5.30 -6.77
N ALA A 80 13.61 -4.16 -6.10
CA ALA A 80 14.89 -3.49 -5.95
C ALA A 80 15.93 -4.36 -5.24
N SER A 81 15.53 -5.05 -4.16
CA SER A 81 16.39 -5.96 -3.41
C SER A 81 16.82 -7.19 -4.23
N ARG A 82 15.90 -7.74 -5.03
CA ARG A 82 16.17 -8.85 -5.95
C ARG A 82 17.16 -8.45 -7.04
N LEU A 83 16.96 -7.28 -7.66
CA LEU A 83 17.90 -6.73 -8.64
C LEU A 83 19.28 -6.48 -8.03
N ALA A 84 19.34 -5.91 -6.82
CA ALA A 84 20.61 -5.68 -6.13
C ALA A 84 21.37 -6.99 -5.87
N LYS A 85 20.68 -8.02 -5.39
CA LYS A 85 21.27 -9.34 -5.13
C LYS A 85 21.76 -10.01 -6.41
N GLU A 86 20.95 -9.97 -7.46
CA GLU A 86 21.28 -10.59 -8.75
C GLU A 86 22.42 -9.84 -9.46
N GLY A 87 22.42 -8.51 -9.43
CA GLY A 87 23.53 -7.71 -9.94
C GLY A 87 24.87 -8.05 -9.29
N LYS A 88 24.85 -8.27 -7.97
CA LYS A 88 26.05 -8.70 -7.24
C LYS A 88 26.47 -10.13 -7.59
N SER A 89 25.56 -11.10 -7.52
CA SER A 89 25.90 -12.52 -7.65
C SER A 89 26.18 -12.95 -9.09
N ARG A 90 25.42 -12.45 -10.08
CA ARG A 90 25.62 -12.79 -11.51
C ARG A 90 26.64 -11.89 -12.19
N PHE A 91 26.67 -10.59 -11.88
CA PHE A 91 27.43 -9.61 -12.68
C PHE A 91 28.57 -8.94 -11.91
N GLY A 92 28.78 -9.31 -10.64
CA GLY A 92 29.86 -8.77 -9.81
C GLY A 92 29.71 -7.28 -9.50
N LEU A 93 28.50 -6.72 -9.58
CA LEU A 93 28.23 -5.34 -9.21
C LEU A 93 28.29 -5.16 -7.69
N ASP A 94 28.83 -4.03 -7.25
CA ASP A 94 28.77 -3.61 -5.87
C ASP A 94 27.50 -2.78 -5.67
N THR A 95 26.41 -3.49 -5.38
CA THR A 95 25.05 -2.93 -5.34
C THR A 95 24.67 -2.39 -3.96
N MET A 96 23.78 -1.40 -3.96
CA MET A 96 23.03 -0.96 -2.78
C MET A 96 21.57 -0.64 -3.13
N VAL A 97 20.67 -0.92 -2.19
CA VAL A 97 19.26 -0.54 -2.27
C VAL A 97 19.06 0.74 -1.48
N ALA A 98 18.29 1.68 -2.02
CA ALA A 98 18.06 2.99 -1.43
C ALA A 98 16.57 3.37 -1.49
N ASP A 99 16.03 3.79 -0.35
CA ASP A 99 14.74 4.49 -0.32
C ASP A 99 14.93 5.88 -0.91
N LEU A 100 14.02 6.33 -1.79
CA LEU A 100 14.08 7.69 -2.33
C LEU A 100 13.96 8.75 -1.21
N GLU A 101 13.17 8.52 -0.17
CA GLU A 101 12.96 9.48 0.93
C GLU A 101 14.27 9.75 1.74
N ASP A 102 15.22 8.81 1.70
CA ASP A 102 16.47 8.88 2.46
C ASP A 102 17.52 9.86 1.85
N TYR A 103 17.36 10.33 0.60
CA TYR A 103 18.40 11.06 -0.14
C TYR A 103 17.91 12.37 -0.79
N ASP A 104 18.87 13.22 -1.15
CA ASP A 104 18.67 14.45 -1.92
C ASP A 104 19.16 14.26 -3.37
N PHE A 105 18.51 14.91 -4.34
CA PHE A 105 18.62 14.58 -5.78
C PHE A 105 19.29 15.65 -6.64
N ASP A 106 19.63 16.79 -6.07
CA ASP A 106 20.35 17.88 -6.74
C ASP A 106 21.77 17.48 -7.19
N ASN A 107 22.31 16.41 -6.59
CA ASN A 107 23.63 15.85 -6.88
C ASN A 107 23.63 14.74 -7.94
N LEU A 108 22.48 14.35 -8.51
CA LEU A 108 22.42 13.24 -9.50
C LEU A 108 23.28 13.50 -10.74
N ASP A 109 23.51 14.76 -11.10
CA ASP A 109 24.38 15.20 -12.20
C ASP A 109 25.86 14.92 -11.97
N SER A 110 26.25 14.73 -10.71
CA SER A 110 27.62 14.43 -10.31
C SER A 110 27.92 12.93 -10.26
N ILE A 111 26.93 12.06 -10.55
CA ILE A 111 27.14 10.61 -10.60
C ILE A 111 28.09 10.27 -11.78
N PRO A 112 29.23 9.62 -11.52
CA PRO A 112 30.16 9.21 -12.56
C PRO A 112 29.54 8.23 -13.57
N SER A 113 29.97 8.31 -14.84
CA SER A 113 29.43 7.48 -15.92
C SER A 113 29.77 5.99 -15.82
N ASP A 114 30.71 5.60 -14.96
CA ASP A 114 31.02 4.20 -14.66
C ASP A 114 30.11 3.60 -13.57
N LYS A 115 29.18 4.40 -13.01
CA LYS A 115 28.14 3.94 -12.09
C LYS A 115 26.79 3.76 -12.78
N VAL A 116 25.94 2.95 -12.17
CA VAL A 116 24.59 2.65 -12.66
C VAL A 116 23.55 3.04 -11.61
N VAL A 117 22.48 3.68 -12.06
CA VAL A 117 21.30 3.96 -11.23
C VAL A 117 20.10 3.15 -11.75
N VAL A 118 19.41 2.45 -10.87
CA VAL A 118 18.20 1.70 -11.22
C VAL A 118 17.03 2.31 -10.47
N PHE A 119 15.92 2.58 -11.16
CA PHE A 119 14.68 3.08 -10.56
C PHE A 119 13.59 2.03 -10.64
N VAL A 120 13.06 1.63 -9.47
CA VAL A 120 11.93 0.69 -9.36
C VAL A 120 10.75 1.43 -8.74
N LEU A 121 9.79 1.87 -9.56
CA LEU A 121 8.81 2.89 -9.17
C LEU A 121 7.38 2.38 -9.30
N ALA A 122 6.67 2.29 -8.19
CA ALA A 122 5.23 2.04 -8.21
C ALA A 122 4.43 3.32 -8.49
N THR A 123 3.33 3.15 -9.23
CA THR A 123 2.30 4.19 -9.41
C THR A 123 1.18 3.98 -8.39
N TYR A 124 0.72 5.07 -7.77
CA TYR A 124 -0.35 5.03 -6.76
C TYR A 124 -1.47 6.03 -7.08
N GLY A 125 -2.66 5.82 -6.50
CA GLY A 125 -3.80 6.72 -6.67
C GLY A 125 -4.14 7.00 -8.14
N GLU A 126 -4.32 8.28 -8.48
CA GLU A 126 -4.64 8.75 -9.83
C GLU A 126 -3.37 9.06 -10.65
N GLY A 127 -2.37 8.17 -10.60
CA GLY A 127 -1.10 8.37 -11.32
C GLY A 127 -0.04 9.16 -10.55
N GLU A 128 -0.19 9.19 -9.24
CA GLU A 128 0.71 9.87 -8.31
C GLU A 128 1.90 8.96 -7.95
N PRO A 129 3.07 9.54 -7.61
CA PRO A 129 4.15 8.78 -7.00
C PRO A 129 3.72 8.19 -5.65
N THR A 130 4.43 7.15 -5.23
CA THR A 130 4.32 6.63 -3.86
C THR A 130 4.79 7.66 -2.84
N ASP A 131 4.30 7.57 -1.59
CA ASP A 131 4.55 8.59 -0.56
C ASP A 131 6.07 8.84 -0.38
N ASN A 132 6.91 7.80 -0.45
CA ASN A 132 8.36 7.89 -0.30
C ASN A 132 9.11 8.42 -1.55
N ALA A 133 8.41 8.64 -2.66
CA ALA A 133 8.98 9.06 -3.94
C ALA A 133 8.51 10.46 -4.38
N VAL A 134 7.66 11.14 -3.62
CA VAL A 134 7.08 12.46 -3.95
C VAL A 134 8.17 13.49 -4.23
N ASP A 135 9.12 13.68 -3.31
CA ASP A 135 10.17 14.69 -3.43
C ASP A 135 11.04 14.48 -4.68
N PHE A 136 11.39 13.22 -4.97
CA PHE A 136 12.12 12.86 -6.19
C PHE A 136 11.33 13.17 -7.46
N TYR A 137 10.07 12.75 -7.47
CA TYR A 137 9.18 12.88 -8.62
C TYR A 137 8.93 14.36 -8.95
N GLU A 138 8.67 15.19 -7.94
CA GLU A 138 8.50 16.65 -8.11
C GLU A 138 9.79 17.31 -8.59
N PHE A 139 10.94 16.92 -8.02
CA PHE A 139 12.23 17.46 -8.43
C PHE A 139 12.54 17.17 -9.89
N ILE A 140 12.44 15.91 -10.34
CA ILE A 140 12.86 15.54 -11.70
C ILE A 140 11.89 16.00 -12.78
N ASN A 141 10.60 16.12 -12.47
CA ASN A 141 9.57 16.58 -13.41
C ASN A 141 9.36 18.11 -13.36
N GLY A 142 10.07 18.84 -12.50
CA GLY A 142 9.96 20.29 -12.36
C GLY A 142 10.39 21.08 -13.60
N GLU A 143 9.88 22.31 -13.75
CA GLU A 143 10.25 23.18 -14.88
C GLU A 143 11.65 23.80 -14.72
N ASP A 144 12.06 24.10 -13.48
CA ASP A 144 13.33 24.74 -13.13
C ASP A 144 14.19 23.83 -12.23
N VAL A 145 14.63 22.68 -12.77
CA VAL A 145 15.48 21.73 -12.02
C VAL A 145 16.90 22.29 -11.87
N ALA A 146 17.31 22.56 -10.63
CA ALA A 146 18.65 23.05 -10.32
C ALA A 146 19.54 21.89 -9.84
N PHE A 147 20.54 21.54 -10.65
CA PHE A 147 21.54 20.54 -10.32
C PHE A 147 22.87 21.18 -9.88
N SER A 148 23.66 20.44 -9.12
CA SER A 148 24.85 20.92 -8.42
C SER A 148 25.98 21.44 -9.35
N GLN A 149 26.16 20.85 -10.52
CA GLN A 149 27.23 21.12 -11.48
C GLN A 149 26.81 21.99 -12.68
N SER A 150 25.54 22.40 -12.78
CA SER A 150 25.05 23.30 -13.85
C SER A 150 25.50 22.90 -15.28
N ALA A 151 25.67 21.60 -15.53
CA ALA A 151 26.05 21.07 -16.83
C ALA A 151 24.88 21.14 -17.84
N ASP A 152 25.19 21.12 -19.14
CA ASP A 152 24.19 21.09 -20.22
C ASP A 152 24.56 20.02 -21.27
N PRO A 153 23.76 18.94 -21.42
CA PRO A 153 22.59 18.61 -20.60
C PRO A 153 23.01 18.19 -19.17
N PRO A 154 22.18 18.45 -18.14
CA PRO A 154 22.59 18.30 -16.74
C PRO A 154 22.92 16.86 -16.34
N LEU A 155 22.18 15.87 -16.84
CA LEU A 155 22.36 14.46 -16.48
C LEU A 155 23.15 13.66 -17.53
N GLY A 156 23.97 14.31 -18.36
CA GLY A 156 24.70 13.67 -19.46
C GLY A 156 25.65 12.53 -19.06
N ASN A 157 26.01 12.41 -17.78
CA ASN A 157 26.83 11.29 -17.29
C ASN A 157 26.00 10.13 -16.73
N LEU A 158 24.71 10.34 -16.47
CA LEU A 158 23.88 9.39 -15.73
C LEU A 158 23.44 8.23 -16.61
N ASN A 159 23.97 7.04 -16.34
CA ASN A 159 23.44 5.80 -16.90
C ASN A 159 22.37 5.22 -15.96
N TYR A 160 21.19 4.91 -16.51
CA TYR A 160 20.11 4.38 -15.69
C TYR A 160 19.29 3.26 -16.33
N VAL A 161 18.58 2.53 -15.49
CA VAL A 161 17.59 1.50 -15.83
C VAL A 161 16.29 1.84 -15.08
N ALA A 162 15.12 1.52 -15.64
CA ALA A 162 13.84 1.78 -14.99
C ALA A 162 12.86 0.60 -15.11
N PHE A 163 12.13 0.33 -14.03
CA PHE A 163 11.01 -0.60 -13.98
C PHE A 163 9.83 0.01 -13.22
N GLY A 164 8.65 -0.01 -13.82
CA GLY A 164 7.42 0.47 -13.22
C GLY A 164 6.54 -0.65 -12.68
N LEU A 165 5.89 -0.40 -11.56
CA LEU A 165 4.82 -1.23 -11.05
C LEU A 165 3.50 -0.46 -11.19
N GLY A 166 2.56 -1.00 -11.96
CA GLY A 166 1.25 -0.41 -12.17
C GLY A 166 0.15 -1.46 -12.17
N ASN A 167 -1.08 -1.00 -12.34
CA ASN A 167 -2.25 -1.84 -12.50
C ASN A 167 -3.10 -1.28 -13.65
N ASN A 168 -3.30 -2.07 -14.71
CA ASN A 168 -3.98 -1.61 -15.93
C ASN A 168 -5.48 -1.31 -15.75
N THR A 169 -6.04 -1.63 -14.58
CA THR A 169 -7.43 -1.32 -14.23
C THR A 169 -7.62 0.15 -13.88
N TYR A 170 -6.52 0.85 -13.56
CA TYR A 170 -6.47 2.29 -13.30
C TYR A 170 -6.17 3.08 -14.58
N GLU A 171 -6.70 4.31 -14.69
CA GLU A 171 -6.51 5.17 -15.87
C GLU A 171 -5.02 5.50 -16.09
N HIS A 172 -4.30 5.80 -15.01
CA HIS A 172 -2.91 6.26 -15.05
C HIS A 172 -1.88 5.13 -14.88
N TYR A 173 -2.13 3.98 -15.52
CA TYR A 173 -1.25 2.81 -15.52
C TYR A 173 0.22 3.14 -15.83
N ASN A 174 1.12 2.79 -14.90
CA ASN A 174 2.57 3.00 -14.97
C ASN A 174 3.01 4.45 -15.27
N SER A 175 2.16 5.43 -14.97
CA SER A 175 2.45 6.85 -15.29
C SER A 175 3.71 7.38 -14.60
N VAL A 176 4.01 6.96 -13.37
CA VAL A 176 5.17 7.46 -12.62
C VAL A 176 6.48 7.08 -13.31
N VAL A 177 6.67 5.81 -13.67
CA VAL A 177 7.90 5.38 -14.35
C VAL A 177 8.02 6.07 -15.72
N ARG A 178 6.93 6.20 -16.47
CA ARG A 178 6.92 6.85 -17.80
C ARG A 178 7.30 8.32 -17.71
N ASN A 179 6.78 9.03 -16.71
CA ASN A 179 7.07 10.45 -16.52
C ASN A 179 8.51 10.67 -16.08
N VAL A 180 8.98 9.90 -15.09
CA VAL A 180 10.39 9.95 -14.63
C VAL A 180 11.35 9.62 -15.75
N ASP A 181 11.09 8.54 -16.50
CA ASP A 181 11.91 8.11 -17.62
C ASP A 181 12.02 9.19 -18.71
N LYS A 182 10.87 9.75 -19.13
CA LYS A 182 10.83 10.86 -20.07
C LYS A 182 11.57 12.10 -19.57
N ALA A 183 11.46 12.42 -18.28
CA ALA A 183 12.15 13.54 -17.67
C ALA A 183 13.67 13.33 -17.64
N LEU A 184 14.14 12.14 -17.25
CA LEU A 184 15.55 11.76 -17.25
C LEU A 184 16.16 11.85 -18.65
N GLU A 185 15.50 11.30 -19.67
CA GLU A 185 15.97 11.41 -21.06
C GLU A 185 16.02 12.88 -21.54
N LYS A 186 15.01 13.69 -21.20
CA LYS A 186 14.98 15.13 -21.53
C LYS A 186 16.15 15.89 -20.87
N LEU A 187 16.55 15.47 -19.68
CA LEU A 187 17.69 16.02 -18.93
C LEU A 187 19.05 15.46 -19.37
N GLY A 188 19.07 14.59 -20.40
CA GLY A 188 20.29 14.05 -21.03
C GLY A 188 20.80 12.74 -20.46
N ALA A 189 20.09 12.12 -19.52
CA ALA A 189 20.46 10.81 -18.98
C ALA A 189 20.37 9.71 -20.05
N HIS A 190 21.13 8.63 -19.86
CA HIS A 190 21.24 7.52 -20.79
C HIS A 190 20.54 6.27 -20.25
N ARG A 191 19.35 5.96 -20.78
CA ARG A 191 18.67 4.71 -20.46
C ARG A 191 19.42 3.51 -21.06
N ILE A 192 19.62 2.48 -20.25
CA ILE A 192 20.15 1.17 -20.64
C ILE A 192 18.97 0.20 -20.76
N GLY A 193 18.81 -0.40 -21.94
CA GLY A 193 17.67 -1.27 -22.24
C GLY A 193 16.34 -0.51 -22.35
N GLU A 194 15.24 -1.25 -22.25
CA GLU A 194 13.89 -0.69 -22.21
C GLU A 194 13.44 -0.43 -20.77
N ALA A 195 12.62 0.60 -20.57
CA ALA A 195 11.90 0.78 -19.31
C ALA A 195 10.84 -0.33 -19.20
N GLY A 196 10.88 -1.12 -18.14
CA GLY A 196 9.92 -2.20 -17.92
C GLY A 196 8.66 -1.72 -17.24
N GLU A 197 7.56 -2.45 -17.45
CA GLU A 197 6.25 -2.15 -16.86
C GLU A 197 5.58 -3.45 -16.42
N GLY A 198 5.34 -3.60 -15.12
CA GLY A 198 4.56 -4.70 -14.56
C GLY A 198 3.09 -4.35 -14.37
N ASP A 199 2.23 -5.35 -14.54
CA ASP A 199 0.77 -5.22 -14.46
C ASP A 199 0.15 -6.09 -13.36
N ASP A 200 -0.24 -5.45 -12.26
CA ASP A 200 -0.91 -6.10 -11.14
C ASP A 200 -2.39 -6.41 -11.46
N GLY A 201 -3.00 -5.64 -12.36
CA GLY A 201 -4.42 -5.81 -12.75
C GLY A 201 -4.66 -7.08 -13.55
N ALA A 202 -3.67 -7.48 -14.35
CA ALA A 202 -3.65 -8.76 -15.04
C ALA A 202 -3.17 -9.92 -14.14
N GLY A 203 -2.68 -9.63 -12.93
CA GLY A 203 -2.02 -10.60 -12.06
C GLY A 203 -0.70 -11.13 -12.63
N THR A 204 -0.03 -10.34 -13.49
CA THR A 204 1.20 -10.74 -14.19
C THR A 204 2.46 -10.03 -13.70
N MET A 205 2.34 -9.08 -12.77
CA MET A 205 3.44 -8.28 -12.18
C MET A 205 4.79 -9.03 -12.05
N GLU A 206 4.77 -10.20 -11.41
CA GLU A 206 5.97 -11.03 -11.20
C GLU A 206 6.56 -11.55 -12.52
N GLU A 207 5.73 -12.01 -13.43
CA GLU A 207 6.20 -12.54 -14.71
C GLU A 207 6.61 -11.43 -15.68
N ASP A 208 5.99 -10.26 -15.61
CA ASP A 208 6.39 -9.07 -16.37
C ASP A 208 7.78 -8.59 -15.91
N PHE A 209 8.00 -8.54 -14.59
CA PHE A 209 9.31 -8.26 -14.01
C PHE A 209 10.37 -9.26 -14.48
N LEU A 210 10.09 -10.56 -14.40
CA LEU A 210 11.03 -11.59 -14.83
C LEU A 210 11.31 -11.54 -16.34
N ALA A 211 10.29 -11.29 -17.16
CA ALA A 211 10.44 -11.18 -18.62
C ALA A 211 11.27 -9.95 -19.02
N TRP A 212 11.13 -8.84 -18.31
CA TRP A 212 11.93 -7.63 -18.52
C TRP A 212 13.38 -7.76 -18.02
N LYS A 213 13.56 -8.42 -16.87
CA LYS A 213 14.83 -8.45 -16.14
C LYS A 213 15.96 -9.08 -16.93
N ASP A 214 15.72 -10.18 -17.64
CA ASP A 214 16.81 -10.90 -18.33
C ASP A 214 17.35 -10.13 -19.56
N PRO A 215 16.51 -9.58 -20.47
CA PRO A 215 16.97 -8.66 -21.51
C PRO A 215 17.65 -7.40 -20.95
N MET A 216 17.15 -6.85 -19.85
CA MET A 216 17.76 -5.70 -19.18
C MET A 216 19.19 -6.02 -18.72
N TRP A 217 19.39 -7.15 -18.03
CA TRP A 217 20.72 -7.56 -17.58
C TRP A 217 21.70 -7.75 -18.75
N ALA A 218 21.24 -8.31 -19.88
CA ALA A 218 22.06 -8.45 -21.07
C ALA A 218 22.51 -7.09 -21.61
N ALA A 219 21.60 -6.12 -21.71
CA ALA A 219 21.91 -4.76 -22.15
C ALA A 219 22.86 -4.04 -21.18
N LEU A 220 22.68 -4.23 -19.87
CA LEU A 220 23.56 -3.66 -18.86
C LEU A 220 24.96 -4.26 -18.91
N ALA A 221 25.06 -5.58 -19.05
CA ALA A 221 26.34 -6.26 -19.16
C ALA A 221 27.12 -5.81 -20.40
N GLU A 222 26.45 -5.65 -21.55
CA GLU A 222 27.07 -5.13 -22.77
C GLU A 222 27.54 -3.68 -22.58
N LYS A 223 26.70 -2.81 -22.05
CA LYS A 223 27.00 -1.38 -21.90
C LYS A 223 28.12 -1.11 -20.89
N MET A 224 28.14 -1.85 -19.78
CA MET A 224 29.07 -1.66 -18.67
C MET A 224 30.28 -2.60 -18.72
N GLY A 225 30.32 -3.52 -19.70
CA GLY A 225 31.41 -4.50 -19.83
C GLY A 225 31.46 -5.52 -18.68
N LEU A 226 30.29 -5.96 -18.19
CA LEU A 226 30.20 -6.90 -17.07
C LEU A 226 30.33 -8.35 -17.56
N GLU A 227 31.02 -9.18 -16.78
CA GLU A 227 31.10 -10.61 -17.02
C GLU A 227 30.03 -11.36 -16.22
N GLU A 228 29.22 -12.16 -16.91
CA GLU A 228 28.23 -13.02 -16.27
C GLU A 228 28.88 -14.24 -15.61
N ARG A 229 28.42 -14.55 -14.39
CA ARG A 229 28.88 -15.64 -13.55
C ARG A 229 27.71 -16.54 -13.17
N GLU A 230 28.02 -17.80 -12.85
CA GLU A 230 27.02 -18.71 -12.29
C GLU A 230 26.58 -18.19 -10.91
N ALA A 231 25.27 -17.98 -10.75
CA ALA A 231 24.72 -17.44 -9.52
C ALA A 231 24.83 -18.48 -8.38
N VAL A 232 25.66 -18.16 -7.38
CA VAL A 232 25.70 -18.90 -6.11
C VAL A 232 24.95 -18.11 -5.05
N TYR A 233 24.21 -18.80 -4.17
CA TYR A 233 23.58 -18.15 -3.04
C TYR A 233 24.65 -17.62 -2.07
N GLU A 234 24.75 -16.30 -1.98
CA GLU A 234 25.52 -15.59 -0.96
C GLU A 234 24.54 -14.93 0.03
N PRO A 235 24.62 -15.24 1.33
CA PRO A 235 23.74 -14.64 2.32
C PRO A 235 24.04 -13.15 2.47
N VAL A 236 22.98 -12.33 2.53
CA VAL A 236 23.05 -10.91 2.90
C VAL A 236 23.09 -10.75 4.41
N PHE A 237 22.53 -11.72 5.14
CA PHE A 237 22.43 -11.70 6.59
C PHE A 237 23.16 -12.88 7.24
N GLN A 238 23.95 -12.58 8.27
CA GLN A 238 24.48 -13.57 9.20
C GLN A 238 23.50 -13.81 10.33
N ILE A 239 23.18 -15.07 10.57
CA ILE A 239 22.36 -15.52 11.71
C ILE A 239 23.28 -16.18 12.73
N SER A 240 23.11 -15.81 14.00
CA SER A 240 23.89 -16.36 15.11
C SER A 240 23.01 -16.69 16.30
N ASP A 241 23.10 -17.93 16.79
CA ASP A 241 22.41 -18.37 17.99
C ASP A 241 22.90 -17.59 19.22
N ARG A 242 21.98 -17.31 20.14
CA ARG A 242 22.25 -16.64 21.42
C ARG A 242 21.93 -17.60 22.57
N PRO A 243 22.78 -18.60 22.84
CA PRO A 243 22.49 -19.65 23.83
C PRO A 243 22.34 -19.14 25.27
N ASN A 244 22.85 -17.93 25.56
CA ASN A 244 22.72 -17.29 26.87
C ASN A 244 21.42 -16.49 27.02
N LEU A 245 20.64 -16.33 25.95
CA LEU A 245 19.37 -15.63 25.96
C LEU A 245 18.23 -16.63 25.79
N THR A 246 17.11 -16.33 26.44
CA THR A 246 15.84 -17.04 26.27
C THR A 246 14.79 -16.07 25.76
N LYS A 247 13.65 -16.60 25.28
CA LYS A 247 12.51 -15.75 24.88
C LYS A 247 12.04 -14.78 25.97
N ASP A 248 12.26 -15.12 27.24
CA ASP A 248 11.86 -14.29 28.38
C ASP A 248 12.84 -13.15 28.68
N SER A 249 14.07 -13.20 28.13
CA SER A 249 15.11 -12.19 28.34
C SER A 249 14.66 -10.82 27.85
N HIS A 250 14.85 -9.76 28.64
CA HIS A 250 14.25 -8.45 28.42
C HIS A 250 14.66 -7.77 27.09
N GLU A 251 15.84 -8.06 26.56
CA GLU A 251 16.34 -7.50 25.29
C GLU A 251 15.87 -8.26 24.04
N VAL A 252 15.18 -9.40 24.22
CA VAL A 252 14.72 -10.26 23.13
C VAL A 252 13.34 -9.83 22.67
N TYR A 253 13.24 -9.50 21.38
CA TYR A 253 11.98 -9.19 20.71
C TYR A 253 11.21 -10.49 20.44
N LEU A 254 9.89 -10.48 20.69
CA LEU A 254 8.97 -11.59 20.39
C LEU A 254 7.93 -11.20 19.34
N GLY A 255 8.15 -10.10 18.63
CA GLY A 255 7.23 -9.53 17.64
C GLY A 255 6.92 -8.05 17.86
N GLU A 256 7.48 -7.42 18.90
CA GLU A 256 7.29 -6.00 19.12
C GLU A 256 7.80 -5.17 17.92
N PRO A 257 7.05 -4.15 17.46
CA PRO A 257 7.42 -3.40 16.25
C PRO A 257 8.77 -2.67 16.36
N ASN A 258 9.10 -2.14 17.54
CA ASN A 258 10.32 -1.39 17.79
C ASN A 258 10.72 -1.44 19.27
N LYS A 259 11.87 -0.83 19.59
CA LYS A 259 12.45 -0.81 20.95
C LYS A 259 11.52 -0.20 22.00
N MET A 260 10.76 0.84 21.65
CA MET A 260 9.84 1.48 22.61
C MET A 260 8.69 0.55 22.97
N HIS A 261 8.21 -0.25 22.02
CA HIS A 261 7.23 -1.29 22.32
C HIS A 261 7.83 -2.43 23.15
N LEU A 262 9.08 -2.81 22.90
CA LEU A 262 9.79 -3.81 23.74
C LEU A 262 9.85 -3.35 25.21
N GLU A 263 10.23 -2.10 25.44
CA GLU A 263 10.43 -1.51 26.77
C GLU A 263 9.13 -1.01 27.45
N GLY A 264 8.00 -0.99 26.73
CA GLY A 264 6.73 -0.46 27.25
C GLY A 264 6.70 1.07 27.40
N THR A 265 7.50 1.78 26.59
CA THR A 265 7.70 3.23 26.65
C THR A 265 7.16 3.96 25.40
N ALA A 266 6.46 3.25 24.51
CA ALA A 266 5.90 3.81 23.27
C ALA A 266 5.03 5.06 23.52
N LYS A 267 5.35 6.12 22.78
CA LYS A 267 4.63 7.39 22.72
C LYS A 267 4.61 7.88 21.28
N GLY A 268 3.70 8.81 20.97
CA GLY A 268 3.61 9.39 19.64
C GLY A 268 4.84 10.22 19.23
N PRO A 269 4.97 10.56 17.93
CA PRO A 269 3.98 10.36 16.87
C PRO A 269 3.82 8.88 16.50
N PHE A 270 2.57 8.46 16.25
CA PHE A 270 2.27 7.11 15.80
C PHE A 270 2.14 7.09 14.28
N ASN A 271 2.83 6.17 13.62
CA ASN A 271 2.97 6.08 12.17
C ASN A 271 3.40 4.66 11.75
N ALA A 272 3.79 4.46 10.48
CA ALA A 272 4.25 3.18 9.95
C ALA A 272 5.54 2.61 10.60
N HIS A 273 6.27 3.40 11.39
CA HIS A 273 7.47 2.95 12.13
C HIS A 273 7.22 2.77 13.64
N ASN A 274 6.11 3.32 14.13
CA ASN A 274 5.73 3.33 15.53
C ASN A 274 4.21 3.26 15.63
N PRO A 275 3.59 2.06 15.46
CA PRO A 275 2.15 1.94 15.51
C PRO A 275 1.61 2.16 16.93
N TYR A 276 0.36 2.59 17.04
CA TYR A 276 -0.35 2.59 18.32
C TYR A 276 -1.00 1.23 18.54
N ILE A 277 -0.73 0.57 19.68
CA ILE A 277 -1.41 -0.66 20.07
C ILE A 277 -2.78 -0.26 20.61
N ALA A 278 -3.80 -0.28 19.76
CA ALA A 278 -5.12 0.25 20.06
C ALA A 278 -6.08 -0.83 20.55
N PRO A 279 -6.88 -0.59 21.61
CA PRO A 279 -7.97 -1.48 21.97
C PRO A 279 -9.07 -1.46 20.91
N ILE A 280 -9.63 -2.63 20.62
CA ILE A 280 -10.91 -2.76 19.92
C ILE A 280 -11.99 -2.62 20.98
N ALA A 281 -12.73 -1.51 20.96
CA ALA A 281 -13.79 -1.22 21.92
C ALA A 281 -15.07 -2.04 21.65
N GLU A 282 -15.40 -2.28 20.39
CA GLU A 282 -16.58 -3.04 19.96
C GLU A 282 -16.30 -3.78 18.65
N SER A 283 -16.90 -4.96 18.47
CA SER A 283 -16.91 -5.68 17.21
C SER A 283 -18.23 -6.42 16.99
N LYS A 284 -18.73 -6.38 15.76
CA LYS A 284 -19.95 -7.09 15.37
C LYS A 284 -19.87 -7.62 13.95
N GLU A 285 -20.71 -8.62 13.69
CA GLU A 285 -20.94 -9.15 12.34
C GLU A 285 -21.97 -8.27 11.63
N LEU A 286 -21.71 -7.93 10.37
CA LEU A 286 -22.60 -7.13 9.52
C LEU A 286 -23.44 -7.99 8.57
N PHE A 287 -23.00 -9.20 8.25
CA PHE A 287 -23.76 -10.12 7.41
C PHE A 287 -24.65 -11.04 8.25
N SER A 288 -25.79 -11.44 7.70
CA SER A 288 -26.68 -12.42 8.34
C SER A 288 -26.43 -13.86 7.87
N VAL A 289 -25.68 -14.02 6.78
CA VAL A 289 -25.29 -15.32 6.20
C VAL A 289 -24.12 -15.95 6.95
N LYS A 290 -23.95 -17.27 6.79
CA LYS A 290 -22.93 -18.06 7.51
C LYS A 290 -21.70 -18.41 6.69
N ASP A 291 -21.79 -18.36 5.36
CA ASP A 291 -20.72 -18.72 4.44
C ASP A 291 -19.77 -17.55 4.14
N ARG A 292 -20.15 -16.33 4.55
CA ARG A 292 -19.37 -15.10 4.42
C ARG A 292 -19.53 -14.26 5.67
N ASN A 293 -18.50 -13.49 5.98
CA ASN A 293 -18.47 -12.59 7.13
C ASN A 293 -18.04 -11.19 6.68
N CYS A 294 -18.60 -10.16 7.31
CA CYS A 294 -18.15 -8.79 7.21
C CYS A 294 -18.15 -8.17 8.60
N LEU A 295 -16.98 -7.80 9.06
CA LEU A 295 -16.75 -7.32 10.40
C LEU A 295 -16.93 -5.81 10.44
N HIS A 296 -17.59 -5.34 11.49
CA HIS A 296 -17.49 -3.98 11.96
C HIS A 296 -16.65 -3.96 13.24
N LEU A 297 -15.67 -3.07 13.31
CA LEU A 297 -14.80 -2.88 14.47
C LEU A 297 -14.75 -1.41 14.86
N GLU A 298 -14.74 -1.10 16.16
CA GLU A 298 -14.49 0.23 16.71
C GLU A 298 -13.12 0.23 17.39
N VAL A 299 -12.13 0.88 16.77
CA VAL A 299 -10.77 1.01 17.30
C VAL A 299 -10.67 2.29 18.14
N ASP A 300 -10.42 2.17 19.43
CA ASP A 300 -10.33 3.31 20.34
C ASP A 300 -8.92 3.92 20.34
N ILE A 301 -8.83 5.20 19.98
CA ILE A 301 -7.57 5.96 19.89
C ILE A 301 -7.41 6.98 21.02
N SER A 302 -8.32 7.03 22.00
CA SER A 302 -8.31 7.99 23.11
C SER A 302 -7.09 7.90 24.02
N GLY A 303 -6.45 6.74 24.09
CA GLY A 303 -5.18 6.52 24.79
C GLY A 303 -3.94 7.03 24.06
N SER A 304 -4.10 7.68 22.91
CA SER A 304 -3.02 8.11 22.02
C SER A 304 -3.12 9.59 21.63
N ASN A 305 -2.15 10.07 20.86
CA ASN A 305 -2.22 11.36 20.18
C ASN A 305 -2.59 11.21 18.69
N LEU A 306 -3.06 10.04 18.25
CA LEU A 306 -3.58 9.85 16.91
C LEU A 306 -4.80 10.73 16.69
N LYS A 307 -4.92 11.19 15.46
CA LYS A 307 -6.06 11.95 14.95
C LYS A 307 -6.30 11.46 13.53
N TYR A 308 -7.54 11.55 13.09
CA TYR A 308 -7.93 11.21 11.74
C TYR A 308 -8.96 12.22 11.24
N GLN A 309 -9.09 12.31 9.93
CA GLN A 309 -10.17 13.00 9.26
C GLN A 309 -11.07 11.98 8.58
N THR A 310 -12.33 12.35 8.42
CA THR A 310 -13.31 11.54 7.70
C THR A 310 -12.83 11.28 6.27
N GLY A 311 -12.81 10.01 5.85
CA GLY A 311 -12.25 9.59 4.55
C GLY A 311 -10.76 9.28 4.55
N ASP A 312 -10.07 9.36 5.69
CA ASP A 312 -8.72 8.79 5.86
C ASP A 312 -8.76 7.24 5.87
N HIS A 313 -7.57 6.64 5.83
CA HIS A 313 -7.38 5.20 5.97
C HIS A 313 -6.79 4.86 7.34
N ILE A 314 -7.13 3.68 7.87
CA ILE A 314 -6.44 3.07 9.00
C ILE A 314 -5.69 1.84 8.52
N ALA A 315 -4.41 1.75 8.86
CA ALA A 315 -3.59 0.58 8.61
C ALA A 315 -3.52 -0.30 9.85
N ILE A 316 -3.85 -1.57 9.67
CA ILE A 316 -3.88 -2.60 10.71
C ILE A 316 -2.71 -3.55 10.51
N TRP A 317 -1.91 -3.75 11.55
CA TRP A 317 -0.75 -4.63 11.55
C TRP A 317 -1.18 -6.06 11.92
N PRO A 318 -1.07 -7.02 11.00
CA PRO A 318 -1.54 -8.38 11.25
C PRO A 318 -0.50 -9.26 11.97
N THR A 319 -0.93 -10.47 12.30
CA THR A 319 -0.07 -11.61 12.63
C THR A 319 -0.45 -12.79 11.73
N ASN A 320 0.54 -13.59 11.34
CA ASN A 320 0.28 -14.84 10.63
C ASN A 320 -0.51 -15.82 11.50
N ALA A 321 -1.32 -16.67 10.85
CA ALA A 321 -2.04 -17.76 11.51
C ALA A 321 -1.04 -18.81 12.04
N GLY A 322 -1.26 -19.31 13.26
CA GLY A 322 -0.38 -20.27 13.91
C GLY A 322 -0.15 -21.52 13.09
N HIS A 323 -1.19 -22.06 12.44
CA HIS A 323 -1.07 -23.18 11.52
C HIS A 323 -0.07 -22.92 10.37
N GLU A 324 -0.06 -21.72 9.80
CA GLU A 324 0.87 -21.36 8.71
C GLU A 324 2.31 -21.23 9.22
N VAL A 325 2.48 -20.68 10.43
CA VAL A 325 3.77 -20.58 11.11
C VAL A 325 4.32 -21.99 11.39
N ASP A 326 3.49 -22.88 11.93
CA ASP A 326 3.86 -24.25 12.26
C ASP A 326 4.21 -25.06 11.00
N LEU A 327 3.45 -24.90 9.90
CA LEU A 327 3.76 -25.53 8.61
C LEU A 327 5.13 -25.11 8.09
N LEU A 328 5.45 -23.81 8.15
CA LEU A 328 6.75 -23.32 7.67
C LEU A 328 7.89 -23.77 8.59
N LEU A 329 7.74 -23.67 9.91
CA LEU A 329 8.73 -24.20 10.86
C LEU A 329 8.97 -25.70 10.64
N GLY A 330 7.90 -26.46 10.40
CA GLY A 330 7.97 -27.90 10.18
C GLY A 330 8.69 -28.31 8.92
N ILE A 331 8.35 -27.70 7.79
CA ILE A 331 9.01 -28.01 6.53
C ILE A 331 10.49 -27.61 6.56
N LEU A 332 10.88 -26.59 7.34
CA LEU A 332 12.28 -26.18 7.51
C LEU A 332 13.05 -26.97 8.58
N GLY A 333 12.38 -27.86 9.33
CA GLY A 333 13.00 -28.58 10.44
C GLY A 333 13.37 -27.67 11.62
N LEU A 334 12.63 -26.58 11.82
CA LEU A 334 12.84 -25.58 12.88
C LEU A 334 11.81 -25.66 14.00
N GLU A 335 10.92 -26.66 14.01
CA GLU A 335 9.88 -26.88 15.03
C GLU A 335 10.44 -26.81 16.46
N ASP A 336 11.46 -27.63 16.74
CA ASP A 336 12.12 -27.69 18.07
C ASP A 336 12.96 -26.44 18.38
N LYS A 337 13.20 -25.59 17.37
CA LYS A 337 13.98 -24.36 17.48
C LYS A 337 13.13 -23.10 17.49
N LYS A 338 11.80 -23.19 17.47
CA LYS A 338 10.92 -22.03 17.33
C LYS A 338 11.20 -20.90 18.33
N ASP A 339 11.49 -21.26 19.59
CA ASP A 339 11.79 -20.35 20.69
C ASP A 339 13.29 -20.02 20.83
N THR A 340 14.14 -20.57 19.96
CA THR A 340 15.59 -20.31 19.97
C THR A 340 15.84 -18.85 19.64
N VAL A 341 16.62 -18.16 20.48
CA VAL A 341 16.99 -16.77 20.28
C VAL A 341 18.16 -16.67 19.31
N ILE A 342 18.00 -15.84 18.28
CA ILE A 342 19.01 -15.54 17.28
C ILE A 342 19.26 -14.04 17.18
N SER A 343 20.48 -13.67 16.76
CA SER A 343 20.79 -12.35 16.24
C SER A 343 21.01 -12.41 14.74
N VAL A 344 20.41 -11.45 14.04
CA VAL A 344 20.58 -11.26 12.60
C VAL A 344 21.43 -10.02 12.39
N LYS A 345 22.48 -10.11 11.58
CA LYS A 345 23.35 -8.98 11.24
C LYS A 345 23.49 -8.89 9.74
N ALA A 346 23.38 -7.67 9.20
CA ALA A 346 23.76 -7.40 7.82
C ALA A 346 25.25 -7.66 7.62
N LEU A 347 25.59 -8.39 6.55
CA LEU A 347 26.97 -8.63 6.12
C LEU A 347 27.52 -7.48 5.27
N GLU A 348 26.62 -6.65 4.73
CA GLU A 348 26.92 -5.49 3.90
C GLU A 348 26.52 -4.18 4.60
N PRO A 349 27.29 -3.09 4.50
CA PRO A 349 26.99 -1.82 5.19
C PRO A 349 25.65 -1.16 4.79
N THR A 350 25.17 -1.45 3.60
CA THR A 350 23.95 -0.87 3.01
C THR A 350 22.71 -1.73 3.26
N ALA A 351 22.88 -3.01 3.63
CA ALA A 351 21.77 -3.88 3.95
C ALA A 351 21.19 -3.56 5.34
N LYS A 352 19.86 -3.46 5.43
CA LYS A 352 19.12 -3.23 6.68
C LYS A 352 18.43 -4.55 7.08
N VAL A 353 18.57 -4.96 8.34
CA VAL A 353 17.79 -6.09 8.86
C VAL A 353 16.32 -5.63 8.95
N PRO A 354 15.35 -6.36 8.35
CA PRO A 354 13.98 -5.86 8.17
C PRO A 354 13.12 -5.87 9.44
N PHE A 355 13.67 -6.33 10.57
CA PHE A 355 13.00 -6.44 11.85
C PHE A 355 13.97 -6.26 13.04
N PRO A 356 13.46 -5.95 14.24
CA PRO A 356 14.28 -5.86 15.44
C PRO A 356 14.98 -7.18 15.82
N THR A 357 16.18 -7.09 16.37
CA THR A 357 17.02 -8.24 16.76
C THR A 357 17.82 -7.91 18.04
N PRO A 358 18.09 -8.86 18.96
CA PRO A 358 17.84 -10.31 18.93
C PRO A 358 16.36 -10.70 19.01
N THR A 359 15.98 -11.82 18.39
CA THR A 359 14.58 -12.28 18.29
C THR A 359 14.53 -13.81 18.18
N THR A 360 13.34 -14.42 18.07
CA THR A 360 13.16 -15.87 17.88
C THR A 360 12.75 -16.21 16.45
N TYR A 361 12.93 -17.48 16.03
CA TYR A 361 12.44 -17.94 14.73
C TYR A 361 10.92 -17.80 14.61
N ASP A 362 10.17 -18.13 15.66
CA ASP A 362 8.73 -17.95 15.71
C ASP A 362 8.34 -16.49 15.46
N ALA A 363 8.94 -15.56 16.20
CA ALA A 363 8.61 -14.14 16.09
C ALA A 363 8.87 -13.58 14.68
N ILE A 364 9.96 -13.99 14.03
CA ILE A 364 10.26 -13.59 12.64
C ILE A 364 9.17 -14.07 11.69
N ILE A 365 8.86 -15.37 11.73
CA ILE A 365 7.88 -15.99 10.82
C ILE A 365 6.47 -15.44 11.10
N ARG A 366 6.14 -15.19 12.36
CA ARG A 366 4.79 -14.81 12.80
C ARG A 366 4.46 -13.35 12.55
N TYR A 367 5.40 -12.44 12.78
CA TYR A 367 5.14 -11.00 12.80
C TYR A 367 5.91 -10.21 11.73
N HIS A 368 6.88 -10.82 11.04
CA HIS A 368 7.79 -10.07 10.18
C HIS A 368 7.86 -10.57 8.74
N LEU A 369 7.47 -11.81 8.43
CA LEU A 369 7.51 -12.37 7.07
C LEU A 369 6.11 -12.65 6.51
N GLU A 370 5.90 -12.34 5.24
CA GLU A 370 4.65 -12.59 4.52
C GLU A 370 4.59 -14.05 4.02
N ILE A 371 4.34 -14.98 4.93
CA ILE A 371 4.37 -16.42 4.63
C ILE A 371 3.09 -16.95 3.99
N GLY A 372 2.01 -16.14 3.96
CA GLY A 372 0.71 -16.51 3.40
C GLY A 372 0.57 -16.20 1.91
N ALA A 373 1.48 -15.42 1.32
CA ALA A 373 1.39 -14.99 -0.06
C ALA A 373 1.70 -16.12 -1.07
N PRO A 374 1.15 -16.03 -2.31
CA PRO A 374 1.61 -16.84 -3.43
C PRO A 374 3.13 -16.74 -3.60
N VAL A 375 3.80 -17.87 -3.81
CA VAL A 375 5.26 -17.93 -3.90
C VAL A 375 5.77 -17.38 -5.24
N SER A 376 6.92 -16.69 -5.24
CA SER A 376 7.61 -16.27 -6.47
C SER A 376 8.30 -17.45 -7.16
N ARG A 377 8.23 -17.48 -8.51
CA ARG A 377 8.97 -18.43 -9.34
C ARG A 377 10.49 -18.29 -9.17
N GLN A 378 11.01 -17.05 -9.12
CA GLN A 378 12.44 -16.80 -8.91
C GLN A 378 12.91 -17.31 -7.54
N PHE A 379 12.07 -17.20 -6.51
CA PHE A 379 12.42 -17.71 -5.19
C PHE A 379 12.53 -19.23 -5.18
N LEU A 380 11.64 -19.96 -5.87
CA LEU A 380 11.78 -21.41 -6.04
C LEU A 380 13.08 -21.79 -6.75
N GLY A 381 13.46 -21.06 -7.81
CA GLY A 381 14.74 -21.25 -8.49
C GLY A 381 15.93 -21.09 -7.53
N THR A 382 15.88 -20.08 -6.65
CA THR A 382 16.92 -19.86 -5.62
C THR A 382 17.01 -21.02 -4.63
N LEU A 383 15.87 -21.58 -4.21
CA LEU A 383 15.83 -22.66 -3.22
C LEU A 383 16.25 -24.02 -3.78
N ALA A 384 16.24 -24.22 -5.11
CA ALA A 384 16.53 -25.51 -5.75
C ALA A 384 17.88 -26.11 -5.30
N ALA A 385 18.90 -25.27 -5.09
CA ALA A 385 20.23 -25.71 -4.65
C ALA A 385 20.24 -26.39 -3.25
N PHE A 386 19.22 -26.13 -2.45
CA PHE A 386 19.07 -26.63 -1.08
C PHE A 386 18.06 -27.78 -0.96
N ALA A 387 17.58 -28.30 -2.09
CA ALA A 387 16.59 -29.36 -2.10
C ALA A 387 17.06 -30.60 -1.32
N PRO A 388 16.14 -31.33 -0.65
CA PRO A 388 16.48 -32.50 0.15
C PRO A 388 17.10 -33.65 -0.66
N ASP A 389 16.75 -33.78 -1.94
CA ASP A 389 17.27 -34.79 -2.85
C ASP A 389 17.27 -34.31 -4.32
N GLU A 390 17.95 -35.07 -5.19
CA GLU A 390 18.12 -34.72 -6.61
C GLU A 390 16.80 -34.67 -7.40
N SER A 391 15.80 -35.48 -7.04
CA SER A 391 14.49 -35.45 -7.70
C SER A 391 13.77 -34.13 -7.40
N THR A 392 13.80 -33.71 -6.14
CA THR A 392 13.22 -32.45 -5.66
C THR A 392 13.97 -31.26 -6.27
N LYS A 393 15.31 -31.36 -6.37
CA LYS A 393 16.15 -30.35 -7.03
C LYS A 393 15.77 -30.17 -8.50
N ALA A 394 15.61 -31.26 -9.25
CA ALA A 394 15.23 -31.22 -10.65
C ALA A 394 13.85 -30.60 -10.85
N GLU A 395 12.87 -30.97 -10.02
CA GLU A 395 11.51 -30.41 -10.05
C GLU A 395 11.51 -28.90 -9.75
N MET A 396 12.24 -28.47 -8.71
CA MET A 396 12.36 -27.05 -8.36
C MET A 396 13.08 -26.23 -9.41
N THR A 397 14.13 -26.79 -10.01
CA THR A 397 14.85 -26.15 -11.13
C THR A 397 13.91 -25.96 -12.31
N LYS A 398 13.08 -26.98 -12.62
CA LYS A 398 12.09 -26.88 -13.69
C LYS A 398 11.04 -25.80 -13.39
N LEU A 399 10.50 -25.78 -12.17
CA LEU A 399 9.55 -24.75 -11.74
C LEU A 399 10.14 -23.34 -11.82
N GLY A 400 11.41 -23.16 -11.43
CA GLY A 400 12.10 -21.88 -11.54
C GLY A 400 12.27 -21.39 -12.98
N ASN A 401 12.44 -22.30 -13.94
CA ASN A 401 12.79 -21.98 -15.32
C ASN A 401 11.61 -21.97 -16.31
N ASP A 402 10.50 -22.64 -15.99
CA ASP A 402 9.36 -22.81 -16.89
C ASP A 402 8.11 -22.13 -16.31
N LYS A 403 7.78 -20.96 -16.88
CA LYS A 403 6.62 -20.13 -16.48
C LYS A 403 5.30 -20.89 -16.54
N ASP A 404 5.05 -21.62 -17.63
CA ASP A 404 3.78 -22.33 -17.83
C ASP A 404 3.66 -23.52 -16.88
N TYR A 405 4.78 -24.22 -16.66
CA TYR A 405 4.83 -25.31 -15.69
C TYR A 405 4.61 -24.81 -14.25
N PHE A 406 5.24 -23.69 -13.88
CA PHE A 406 5.01 -23.02 -12.61
C PHE A 406 3.55 -22.58 -12.45
N GLN A 407 2.96 -22.00 -13.50
CA GLN A 407 1.55 -21.60 -13.50
C GLN A 407 0.63 -22.80 -13.25
N ASP A 408 0.86 -23.91 -13.95
CA ASP A 408 0.04 -25.13 -13.83
C ASP A 408 0.22 -25.85 -12.48
N LYS A 409 1.43 -25.86 -11.91
CA LYS A 409 1.70 -26.64 -10.69
C LYS A 409 1.51 -25.86 -9.40
N VAL A 410 1.82 -24.57 -9.40
CA VAL A 410 1.94 -23.77 -8.18
C VAL A 410 0.97 -22.59 -8.20
N SER A 411 1.09 -21.69 -9.16
CA SER A 411 0.36 -20.42 -9.18
C SER A 411 -1.16 -20.60 -9.17
N LYS A 412 -1.71 -21.48 -10.03
CA LYS A 412 -3.16 -21.73 -10.09
C LYS A 412 -3.76 -22.18 -8.76
N ASN A 413 -2.96 -22.84 -7.92
CA ASN A 413 -3.39 -23.37 -6.62
C ASN A 413 -3.24 -22.34 -5.47
N HIS A 414 -2.66 -21.16 -5.74
CA HIS A 414 -2.36 -20.15 -4.73
C HIS A 414 -1.57 -20.73 -3.54
N TYR A 415 -0.57 -21.57 -3.85
CA TYR A 415 0.28 -22.14 -2.81
C TYR A 415 1.25 -21.10 -2.28
N ASN A 416 1.31 -21.02 -0.95
CA ASN A 416 2.37 -20.33 -0.26
C ASN A 416 3.64 -21.19 -0.21
N ILE A 417 4.74 -20.59 0.23
CA ILE A 417 6.05 -21.24 0.21
C ILE A 417 6.06 -22.59 0.97
N ALA A 418 5.48 -22.66 2.17
CA ALA A 418 5.49 -23.89 2.97
C ALA A 418 4.76 -25.04 2.26
N ARG A 419 3.57 -24.77 1.69
CA ARG A 419 2.82 -25.77 0.91
C ARG A 419 3.56 -26.18 -0.34
N THR A 420 4.14 -25.24 -1.07
CA THR A 420 4.91 -25.53 -2.29
C THR A 420 6.09 -26.45 -1.97
N LEU A 421 6.88 -26.13 -0.95
CA LEU A 421 7.99 -26.97 -0.51
C LEU A 421 7.53 -28.36 -0.07
N GLY A 422 6.42 -28.45 0.68
CA GLY A 422 5.86 -29.72 1.14
C GLY A 422 5.30 -30.59 0.02
N VAL A 423 4.60 -30.01 -0.96
CA VAL A 423 4.06 -30.75 -2.11
C VAL A 423 5.20 -31.28 -3.00
N ILE A 424 6.16 -30.43 -3.34
CA ILE A 424 7.26 -30.78 -4.25
C ILE A 424 8.20 -31.82 -3.63
N SER A 425 8.45 -31.73 -2.32
CA SER A 425 9.33 -32.68 -1.64
C SER A 425 8.61 -33.92 -1.10
N ASN A 426 7.30 -34.06 -1.34
CA ASN A 426 6.45 -35.08 -0.70
C ASN A 426 6.60 -35.11 0.84
N GLY A 427 6.63 -33.93 1.45
CA GLY A 427 6.72 -33.74 2.90
C GLY A 427 8.13 -33.89 3.49
N LYS A 428 9.17 -34.10 2.68
CA LYS A 428 10.55 -34.12 3.16
C LYS A 428 10.97 -32.73 3.65
N LYS A 429 11.67 -32.69 4.78
CA LYS A 429 12.19 -31.46 5.39
C LYS A 429 13.27 -30.83 4.51
N TRP A 430 13.28 -29.51 4.50
CA TRP A 430 14.20 -28.60 3.82
C TRP A 430 15.20 -28.00 4.81
N ASP A 431 15.80 -28.86 5.63
CA ASP A 431 16.68 -28.51 6.76
C ASP A 431 18.07 -27.99 6.34
N LYS A 432 18.40 -28.08 5.05
CA LYS A 432 19.62 -27.53 4.44
C LYS A 432 19.48 -26.08 4.00
N VAL A 433 18.25 -25.54 3.93
CA VAL A 433 18.05 -24.16 3.50
C VAL A 433 18.50 -23.22 4.61
N PRO A 434 19.44 -22.30 4.37
CA PRO A 434 19.79 -21.31 5.38
C PRO A 434 18.60 -20.38 5.62
N PHE A 435 18.25 -20.13 6.89
CA PHE A 435 17.10 -19.28 7.22
C PHE A 435 17.25 -17.83 6.69
N SER A 436 18.48 -17.38 6.44
CA SER A 436 18.75 -16.11 5.75
C SER A 436 18.11 -16.04 4.36
N ALA A 437 18.00 -17.17 3.64
CA ALA A 437 17.33 -17.19 2.34
C ALA A 437 15.84 -16.83 2.44
N PHE A 438 15.17 -17.14 3.57
CA PHE A 438 13.78 -16.74 3.80
C PHE A 438 13.64 -15.29 4.27
N ILE A 439 14.60 -14.79 5.05
CA ILE A 439 14.65 -13.36 5.41
C ILE A 439 14.84 -12.49 4.16
N GLU A 440 15.61 -12.99 3.19
CA GLU A 440 15.94 -12.27 1.95
C GLU A 440 14.91 -12.48 0.82
N GLY A 441 14.23 -13.62 0.81
CA GLY A 441 13.38 -14.02 -0.33
C GLY A 441 11.88 -13.92 -0.07
N LEU A 442 11.46 -13.62 1.17
CA LEU A 442 10.07 -13.34 1.50
C LEU A 442 9.89 -11.87 1.82
N ASN A 443 8.79 -11.30 1.33
CA ASN A 443 8.39 -9.95 1.66
C ASN A 443 8.18 -9.80 3.18
N LYS A 444 8.41 -8.59 3.68
CA LYS A 444 8.01 -8.23 5.03
C LYS A 444 6.49 -8.31 5.16
N LEU A 445 5.99 -8.78 6.30
CA LEU A 445 4.57 -8.73 6.64
C LEU A 445 4.11 -7.27 6.73
N GLN A 446 3.23 -6.85 5.81
CA GLN A 446 2.78 -5.46 5.72
C GLN A 446 1.49 -5.17 6.49
N PRO A 447 1.28 -3.95 7.00
CA PRO A 447 -0.04 -3.49 7.43
C PRO A 447 -1.04 -3.52 6.27
N ARG A 448 -2.32 -3.77 6.57
CA ARG A 448 -3.42 -3.68 5.58
C ARG A 448 -4.26 -2.44 5.85
N TYR A 449 -4.49 -1.66 4.80
CA TYR A 449 -5.28 -0.44 4.86
C TYR A 449 -6.78 -0.74 4.75
N TYR A 450 -7.57 0.04 5.48
CA TYR A 450 -9.02 0.03 5.42
C TYR A 450 -9.53 1.47 5.39
N SER A 451 -10.47 1.76 4.50
CA SER A 451 -11.17 3.05 4.49
C SER A 451 -11.97 3.21 5.78
N ILE A 452 -11.69 4.29 6.51
CA ILE A 452 -12.33 4.54 7.80
C ILE A 452 -13.83 4.75 7.59
N SER A 453 -14.65 3.97 8.29
CA SER A 453 -16.11 4.01 8.14
C SER A 453 -16.84 4.86 9.17
N SER A 454 -16.11 5.79 9.79
CA SER A 454 -16.60 6.72 10.81
C SER A 454 -16.34 8.17 10.45
N SER A 455 -17.17 9.07 10.97
CA SER A 455 -16.90 10.51 10.93
C SER A 455 -16.05 10.96 12.12
N SER A 456 -14.94 11.63 11.84
CA SER A 456 -14.11 12.32 12.84
C SER A 456 -14.85 13.45 13.57
N LEU A 457 -15.90 14.03 12.96
CA LEU A 457 -16.79 15.01 13.60
C LEU A 457 -17.71 14.36 14.63
N VAL A 458 -18.13 13.12 14.40
CA VAL A 458 -19.07 12.39 15.28
C VAL A 458 -18.32 11.63 16.38
N GLN A 459 -17.23 10.94 16.03
CA GLN A 459 -16.48 10.07 16.92
C GLN A 459 -14.97 10.31 16.83
N PRO A 460 -14.45 11.48 17.25
CA PRO A 460 -13.06 11.88 17.08
C PRO A 460 -12.02 10.97 17.75
N GLN A 461 -12.45 10.09 18.67
CA GLN A 461 -11.58 9.20 19.45
C GLN A 461 -11.83 7.71 19.17
N LYS A 462 -12.68 7.37 18.19
CA LYS A 462 -12.95 5.99 17.78
C LYS A 462 -12.97 5.89 16.26
N ILE A 463 -12.22 4.96 15.72
CA ILE A 463 -12.15 4.72 14.27
C ILE A 463 -12.95 3.45 13.95
N SER A 464 -14.03 3.59 13.17
CA SER A 464 -14.74 2.42 12.64
C SER A 464 -14.01 1.79 11.45
N VAL A 465 -13.99 0.46 11.40
CA VAL A 465 -13.47 -0.34 10.28
C VAL A 465 -14.55 -1.28 9.77
N THR A 466 -14.70 -1.38 8.45
CA THR A 466 -15.61 -2.32 7.77
C THR A 466 -14.78 -3.30 6.93
N ALA A 467 -14.70 -4.56 7.32
CA ALA A 467 -13.80 -5.53 6.71
C ALA A 467 -14.51 -6.83 6.34
N VAL A 468 -14.60 -7.13 5.04
CA VAL A 468 -15.05 -8.46 4.57
C VAL A 468 -13.97 -9.50 4.88
N VAL A 469 -14.37 -10.68 5.37
CA VAL A 469 -13.42 -11.77 5.67
C VAL A 469 -13.08 -12.51 4.39
N GLU A 470 -11.79 -12.57 4.08
CA GLU A 470 -11.29 -13.21 2.86
C GLU A 470 -11.08 -14.71 3.10
N ASN A 471 -11.92 -15.51 2.45
CA ASN A 471 -11.90 -16.97 2.51
C ASN A 471 -12.37 -17.51 1.15
N GLN A 472 -11.40 -17.91 0.31
CA GLN A 472 -11.61 -18.29 -1.07
C GLN A 472 -11.36 -19.78 -1.28
N LEU A 473 -12.34 -20.48 -1.88
CA LEU A 473 -12.15 -21.86 -2.35
C LEU A 473 -11.45 -21.83 -3.70
N ILE A 474 -10.29 -22.49 -3.78
CA ILE A 474 -9.52 -22.61 -5.02
C ILE A 474 -9.83 -23.96 -5.68
N PRO A 475 -10.32 -23.99 -6.94
CA PRO A 475 -10.61 -25.25 -7.64
C PRO A 475 -9.40 -26.20 -7.64
N GLY A 476 -9.60 -27.43 -7.19
CA GLY A 476 -8.53 -28.45 -7.12
C GLY A 476 -7.68 -28.42 -5.84
N ARG A 477 -7.87 -27.42 -4.97
CA ARG A 477 -7.24 -27.36 -3.65
C ARG A 477 -8.21 -27.86 -2.57
N VAL A 478 -7.69 -28.56 -1.56
CA VAL A 478 -8.48 -29.10 -0.46
C VAL A 478 -8.79 -28.08 0.63
N ASP A 479 -7.87 -27.14 0.87
CA ASP A 479 -8.01 -26.07 1.86
C ASP A 479 -8.28 -24.70 1.21
N PRO A 480 -9.06 -23.82 1.84
CA PRO A 480 -9.28 -22.47 1.31
C PRO A 480 -8.02 -21.60 1.38
N PHE A 481 -7.89 -20.67 0.43
CA PHE A 481 -6.98 -19.52 0.54
C PHE A 481 -7.62 -18.47 1.46
N ARG A 482 -6.85 -17.90 2.39
CA ARG A 482 -7.38 -17.00 3.43
C ARG A 482 -6.52 -15.77 3.56
N GLY A 483 -7.16 -14.60 3.67
CA GLY A 483 -6.45 -13.34 3.93
C GLY A 483 -5.95 -13.28 5.37
N VAL A 484 -4.71 -12.82 5.56
CA VAL A 484 -4.06 -12.79 6.88
C VAL A 484 -4.82 -11.88 7.85
N THR A 485 -4.95 -10.60 7.52
CA THR A 485 -5.52 -9.59 8.42
C THR A 485 -6.99 -9.82 8.72
N THR A 486 -7.81 -10.11 7.71
CA THR A 486 -9.26 -10.19 7.91
C THR A 486 -9.67 -11.40 8.74
N ASN A 487 -8.95 -12.53 8.63
CA ASN A 487 -9.16 -13.68 9.51
C ASN A 487 -8.58 -13.46 10.92
N TYR A 488 -7.47 -12.72 11.07
CA TYR A 488 -6.97 -12.29 12.38
C TYR A 488 -7.99 -11.38 13.10
N LEU A 489 -8.56 -10.40 12.40
CA LEU A 489 -9.64 -9.55 12.91
C LEU A 489 -10.88 -10.36 13.26
N PHE A 490 -11.19 -11.40 12.48
CA PHE A 490 -12.30 -12.30 12.79
C PHE A 490 -12.07 -13.06 14.10
N ALA A 491 -10.85 -13.57 14.32
CA ALA A 491 -10.47 -14.22 15.57
C ALA A 491 -10.58 -13.26 16.78
N LEU A 492 -10.12 -12.00 16.62
CA LEU A 492 -10.30 -10.97 17.65
C LEU A 492 -11.77 -10.70 17.97
N LYS A 493 -12.64 -10.60 16.95
CA LYS A 493 -14.10 -10.46 17.13
C LYS A 493 -14.70 -11.66 17.86
N GLN A 494 -14.36 -12.88 17.46
CA GLN A 494 -14.83 -14.09 18.14
C GLN A 494 -14.44 -14.09 19.61
N LYS A 495 -13.19 -13.74 19.93
CA LYS A 495 -12.69 -13.64 21.31
C LYS A 495 -13.41 -12.54 22.10
N GLN A 496 -13.57 -11.34 21.53
CA GLN A 496 -14.26 -10.24 22.19
C GLN A 496 -15.72 -10.59 22.52
N ASN A 497 -16.37 -11.35 21.62
CA ASN A 497 -17.78 -11.73 21.78
C ASN A 497 -17.96 -13.04 22.55
N GLY A 498 -16.91 -13.55 23.22
CA GLY A 498 -16.98 -14.70 24.13
C GLY A 498 -17.22 -16.04 23.43
N GLU A 499 -16.89 -16.19 22.14
CA GLU A 499 -16.98 -17.47 21.47
C GLU A 499 -15.96 -18.47 22.09
N PRO A 500 -16.37 -19.71 22.42
CA PRO A 500 -15.52 -20.64 23.18
C PRO A 500 -14.16 -20.95 22.53
N ASN A 501 -14.13 -20.99 21.20
CA ASN A 501 -12.94 -21.26 20.39
C ASN A 501 -12.81 -20.13 19.34
N PRO A 502 -12.07 -19.04 19.64
CA PRO A 502 -11.88 -17.92 18.71
C PRO A 502 -10.85 -18.26 17.63
N GLU A 503 -11.10 -19.37 16.94
CA GLU A 503 -10.24 -19.95 15.90
C GLU A 503 -11.05 -20.03 14.61
N PRO A 504 -11.15 -18.91 13.86
CA PRO A 504 -11.98 -18.87 12.67
C PRO A 504 -11.48 -19.90 11.67
N PHE A 505 -12.38 -20.80 11.29
CA PHE A 505 -12.09 -21.94 10.42
C PHE A 505 -10.97 -22.87 10.94
N GLY A 506 -10.84 -22.98 12.26
CA GLY A 506 -9.83 -23.81 12.94
C GLY A 506 -8.42 -23.26 12.89
N LEU A 507 -8.23 -21.97 12.55
CA LEU A 507 -6.93 -21.31 12.57
C LEU A 507 -6.70 -20.60 13.89
N THR A 508 -5.56 -20.88 14.51
CA THR A 508 -5.09 -20.19 15.71
C THR A 508 -4.38 -18.89 15.36
N TYR A 509 -4.44 -17.90 16.26
CA TYR A 509 -3.76 -16.62 16.13
C TYR A 509 -3.21 -16.19 17.50
N GLU A 510 -2.10 -15.46 17.53
CA GLU A 510 -1.56 -14.88 18.77
C GLU A 510 -2.36 -13.62 19.16
N LEU A 511 -3.54 -13.83 19.74
CA LEU A 511 -4.49 -12.76 20.09
C LEU A 511 -4.06 -11.90 21.28
N HIS A 512 -2.97 -12.27 21.96
CA HIS A 512 -2.38 -11.51 23.06
C HIS A 512 -1.10 -10.78 22.61
N GLY A 513 -0.61 -11.07 21.40
CA GLY A 513 0.58 -10.45 20.86
C GLY A 513 1.87 -10.75 21.63
N PRO A 514 2.96 -10.08 21.28
CA PRO A 514 4.26 -10.28 21.92
C PRO A 514 4.19 -9.90 23.41
N ARG A 515 4.59 -10.84 24.29
CA ARG A 515 4.57 -10.67 25.76
C ARG A 515 3.22 -10.23 26.31
N ASN A 516 2.12 -10.67 25.71
CA ASN A 516 0.77 -10.32 26.12
C ASN A 516 0.47 -8.81 26.03
N LYS A 517 1.26 -8.05 25.26
CA LYS A 517 1.09 -6.59 25.14
C LYS A 517 -0.21 -6.19 24.44
N TYR A 518 -0.90 -7.13 23.80
CA TYR A 518 -2.19 -6.91 23.15
C TYR A 518 -3.37 -7.48 23.99
N ASP A 519 -3.13 -7.80 25.27
CA ASP A 519 -4.16 -8.23 26.23
C ASP A 519 -5.35 -7.27 26.26
N GLY A 520 -6.57 -7.78 26.35
CA GLY A 520 -7.77 -6.94 26.31
C GLY A 520 -8.26 -6.59 24.89
N ILE A 521 -7.92 -7.42 23.88
CA ILE A 521 -8.31 -7.27 22.47
C ILE A 521 -7.72 -5.98 21.87
N HIS A 522 -6.41 -5.97 21.68
CA HIS A 522 -5.74 -4.87 21.01
C HIS A 522 -5.20 -5.28 19.65
N VAL A 523 -4.98 -4.28 18.81
CA VAL A 523 -4.36 -4.42 17.49
C VAL A 523 -3.45 -3.22 17.20
N PRO A 524 -2.24 -3.40 16.65
CA PRO A 524 -1.40 -2.27 16.29
C PRO A 524 -1.93 -1.58 15.04
N VAL A 525 -2.05 -0.25 15.10
CA VAL A 525 -2.63 0.57 14.04
C VAL A 525 -1.85 1.85 13.80
N HIS A 526 -2.01 2.43 12.62
CA HIS A 526 -1.72 3.84 12.38
C HIS A 526 -2.72 4.41 11.37
N VAL A 527 -2.80 5.73 11.29
CA VAL A 527 -3.66 6.44 10.32
C VAL A 527 -2.79 6.87 9.15
N ARG A 528 -3.31 6.69 7.92
CA ARG A 528 -2.76 7.28 6.70
C ARG A 528 -3.75 8.32 6.19
N HIS A 529 -3.25 9.52 5.95
CA HIS A 529 -4.07 10.60 5.41
C HIS A 529 -4.43 10.32 3.95
N SER A 530 -5.62 10.73 3.54
CA SER A 530 -6.13 10.58 2.18
C SER A 530 -6.73 11.88 1.66
N ASN A 531 -6.61 12.10 0.34
CA ASN A 531 -7.27 13.21 -0.35
C ASN A 531 -8.79 12.98 -0.53
N PHE A 532 -9.29 11.78 -0.21
CA PHE A 532 -10.70 11.41 -0.30
C PHE A 532 -11.52 12.14 0.79
N LYS A 533 -12.04 13.32 0.46
CA LYS A 533 -12.61 14.25 1.44
C LYS A 533 -13.92 14.86 0.96
N LEU A 534 -14.85 15.07 1.90
CA LEU A 534 -16.05 15.86 1.65
C LEU A 534 -15.70 17.30 1.21
N PRO A 535 -16.59 17.98 0.46
CA PRO A 535 -16.38 19.38 0.13
C PRO A 535 -16.35 20.23 1.39
N SER A 536 -15.47 21.23 1.43
CA SER A 536 -15.36 22.16 2.58
C SER A 536 -16.63 22.97 2.82
N ASP A 537 -17.41 23.22 1.76
CA ASP A 537 -18.74 23.83 1.83
C ASP A 537 -19.81 22.73 1.92
N PRO A 538 -20.47 22.54 3.09
CA PRO A 538 -21.45 21.49 3.30
C PRO A 538 -22.69 21.64 2.40
N SER A 539 -22.95 22.84 1.87
CA SER A 539 -24.08 23.10 0.96
C SER A 539 -23.89 22.48 -0.43
N LYS A 540 -22.65 22.10 -0.78
CA LYS A 540 -22.38 21.40 -2.03
C LYS A 540 -23.06 20.04 -2.05
N PRO A 541 -23.71 19.66 -3.16
CA PRO A 541 -24.25 18.32 -3.30
C PRO A 541 -23.13 17.29 -3.44
N VAL A 542 -23.42 16.06 -3.04
CA VAL A 542 -22.50 14.92 -3.18
C VAL A 542 -23.21 13.70 -3.76
N ILE A 543 -22.51 12.99 -4.63
CA ILE A 543 -22.93 11.73 -5.24
C ILE A 543 -21.89 10.69 -4.84
N MET A 544 -22.31 9.65 -4.13
CA MET A 544 -21.42 8.62 -3.58
C MET A 544 -21.80 7.26 -4.15
N ILE A 545 -20.84 6.49 -4.66
CA ILE A 545 -21.07 5.21 -5.32
C ILE A 545 -20.12 4.18 -4.69
N GLY A 546 -20.68 3.26 -3.89
CA GLY A 546 -19.88 2.33 -3.09
C GLY A 546 -20.58 1.00 -2.84
N PRO A 547 -20.52 0.04 -3.76
CA PRO A 547 -21.03 -1.30 -3.50
C PRO A 547 -20.10 -2.09 -2.58
N GLY A 548 -20.68 -3.05 -1.85
CA GLY A 548 -19.93 -3.88 -0.90
C GLY A 548 -19.25 -3.02 0.17
N THR A 549 -18.01 -3.38 0.52
CA THR A 549 -17.19 -2.63 1.48
C THR A 549 -16.80 -1.24 0.97
N GLY A 550 -17.01 -0.93 -0.31
CA GLY A 550 -16.91 0.43 -0.85
C GLY A 550 -17.84 1.44 -0.19
N VAL A 551 -18.84 0.99 0.58
CA VAL A 551 -19.70 1.88 1.39
C VAL A 551 -19.00 2.43 2.64
N ALA A 552 -17.83 1.89 3.02
CA ALA A 552 -17.12 2.23 4.24
C ALA A 552 -16.91 3.75 4.40
N PRO A 553 -16.20 4.47 3.51
CA PRO A 553 -15.99 5.90 3.68
C PRO A 553 -17.31 6.69 3.62
N PHE A 554 -18.31 6.20 2.88
CA PHE A 554 -19.61 6.84 2.75
C PHE A 554 -20.47 6.74 4.00
N ARG A 555 -20.30 5.71 4.82
CA ARG A 555 -20.86 5.69 6.17
C ARG A 555 -20.34 6.89 6.97
N GLY A 556 -19.03 7.13 6.95
CA GLY A 556 -18.42 8.31 7.58
C GLY A 556 -18.92 9.63 7.00
N PHE A 557 -19.04 9.73 5.68
CA PHE A 557 -19.51 10.96 5.02
C PHE A 557 -20.97 11.28 5.37
N VAL A 558 -21.85 10.27 5.36
CA VAL A 558 -23.26 10.45 5.71
C VAL A 558 -23.43 10.78 7.19
N GLN A 559 -22.66 10.12 8.08
CA GLN A 559 -22.61 10.47 9.51
C GLN A 559 -22.24 11.95 9.72
N GLU A 560 -21.20 12.42 9.05
CA GLU A 560 -20.72 13.79 9.15
C GLU A 560 -21.78 14.80 8.68
N ARG A 561 -22.37 14.55 7.52
CA ARG A 561 -23.42 15.40 6.94
C ARG A 561 -24.69 15.39 7.79
N ALA A 562 -25.09 14.24 8.33
CA ALA A 562 -26.21 14.15 9.26
C ALA A 562 -25.95 14.98 10.53
N LYS A 563 -24.73 14.93 11.07
CA LYS A 563 -24.33 15.72 12.23
C LYS A 563 -24.34 17.23 11.95
N GLN A 564 -23.83 17.65 10.79
CA GLN A 564 -23.88 19.04 10.32
C GLN A 564 -25.33 19.52 10.18
N ALA A 565 -26.20 18.73 9.58
CA ALA A 565 -27.62 19.07 9.43
C ALA A 565 -28.33 19.22 10.79
N GLN A 566 -28.07 18.31 11.74
CA GLN A 566 -28.58 18.40 13.11
C GLN A 566 -28.05 19.64 13.85
N ALA A 567 -26.86 20.12 13.51
CA ALA A 567 -26.29 21.37 14.03
C ALA A 567 -26.88 22.63 13.36
N GLY A 568 -27.78 22.48 12.38
CA GLY A 568 -28.43 23.58 11.67
C GLY A 568 -27.65 24.09 10.46
N GLU A 569 -26.59 23.40 10.03
CA GLU A 569 -25.85 23.76 8.82
C GLU A 569 -26.67 23.46 7.56
N ASN A 570 -26.50 24.29 6.53
CA ASN A 570 -27.14 24.02 5.24
C ASN A 570 -26.38 22.94 4.48
N VAL A 571 -26.79 21.69 4.68
CA VAL A 571 -26.23 20.53 3.97
C VAL A 571 -26.88 20.38 2.59
N GLY A 572 -26.09 20.15 1.54
CA GLY A 572 -26.56 19.92 0.17
C GLY A 572 -27.15 18.52 -0.06
N ARG A 573 -27.78 18.31 -1.23
CA ARG A 573 -28.31 17.00 -1.66
C ARG A 573 -27.21 15.93 -1.62
N THR A 574 -27.53 14.76 -1.07
CA THR A 574 -26.60 13.66 -0.76
C THR A 574 -27.20 12.37 -1.32
N LEU A 575 -26.66 11.89 -2.44
CA LEU A 575 -27.06 10.61 -3.04
C LEU A 575 -26.05 9.53 -2.70
N LEU A 576 -26.52 8.36 -2.25
CA LEU A 576 -25.69 7.19 -2.03
C LEU A 576 -26.21 6.02 -2.89
N PHE A 577 -25.41 5.58 -3.85
CA PHE A 577 -25.61 4.36 -4.62
C PHE A 577 -24.89 3.20 -3.93
N PHE A 578 -25.66 2.32 -3.30
CA PHE A 578 -25.15 1.16 -2.58
C PHE A 578 -25.54 -0.14 -3.29
N GLY A 579 -24.64 -1.12 -3.32
CA GLY A 579 -24.91 -2.42 -3.91
C GLY A 579 -24.47 -3.57 -3.02
N CYS A 580 -25.29 -4.61 -2.91
CA CYS A 580 -24.93 -5.87 -2.24
C CYS A 580 -25.55 -7.07 -2.98
N ARG A 581 -25.45 -8.29 -2.44
CA ARG A 581 -26.06 -9.47 -3.06
C ARG A 581 -27.56 -9.46 -2.83
N LYS A 582 -28.01 -9.38 -1.57
CA LYS A 582 -29.43 -9.35 -1.22
C LYS A 582 -29.70 -8.46 -0.02
N SER A 583 -30.90 -7.89 0.03
CA SER A 583 -31.33 -6.95 1.06
C SER A 583 -31.46 -7.54 2.49
N ASP A 584 -31.48 -8.87 2.61
CA ASP A 584 -31.63 -9.64 3.85
C ASP A 584 -30.37 -10.43 4.24
N GLU A 585 -29.35 -10.48 3.38
CA GLU A 585 -28.12 -11.26 3.58
C GLU A 585 -26.90 -10.39 3.93
N ASP A 586 -26.58 -9.40 3.10
CA ASP A 586 -25.32 -8.65 3.16
C ASP A 586 -25.50 -7.12 3.04
N PHE A 587 -26.68 -6.63 3.44
CA PHE A 587 -26.99 -5.20 3.52
C PHE A 587 -26.37 -4.57 4.77
N MET A 588 -25.13 -4.12 4.64
CA MET A 588 -24.37 -3.46 5.70
C MET A 588 -25.05 -2.18 6.21
N TYR A 589 -25.07 -2.01 7.53
CA TYR A 589 -25.55 -0.83 8.25
C TYR A 589 -27.01 -0.44 7.96
N LYS A 590 -27.85 -1.40 7.57
CA LYS A 590 -29.24 -1.19 7.14
C LYS A 590 -30.05 -0.24 8.05
N SER A 591 -29.96 -0.41 9.37
CA SER A 591 -30.69 0.43 10.32
C SER A 591 -30.17 1.86 10.40
N GLU A 592 -28.85 2.07 10.27
CA GLU A 592 -28.24 3.40 10.36
C GLU A 592 -28.67 4.29 9.18
N TRP A 593 -28.88 3.71 7.99
CA TRP A 593 -29.33 4.49 6.83
C TRP A 593 -30.70 5.14 7.04
N GLU A 594 -31.59 4.48 7.79
CA GLU A 594 -32.89 5.06 8.16
C GLU A 594 -32.73 6.23 9.13
N GLU A 595 -31.85 6.09 10.12
CA GLU A 595 -31.53 7.17 11.08
C GLU A 595 -30.95 8.40 10.37
N TYR A 596 -30.05 8.20 9.41
CA TYR A 596 -29.49 9.31 8.63
C TYR A 596 -30.53 9.93 7.69
N LYS A 597 -31.47 9.14 7.17
CA LYS A 597 -32.59 9.62 6.37
C LYS A 597 -33.53 10.51 7.19
N GLU A 598 -33.80 10.15 8.44
CA GLU A 598 -34.55 11.00 9.37
C GLU A 598 -33.82 12.32 9.66
N ALA A 599 -32.50 12.28 9.88
CA ALA A 599 -31.70 13.48 10.17
C ALA A 599 -31.56 14.45 8.98
N LEU A 600 -31.42 13.92 7.76
CA LEU A 600 -31.21 14.71 6.54
C LEU A 600 -32.49 15.01 5.76
N GLY A 601 -33.59 14.31 6.06
CA GLY A 601 -34.87 14.45 5.37
C GLY A 601 -34.76 14.22 3.87
N ASP A 602 -35.34 15.11 3.08
CA ASP A 602 -35.30 15.04 1.61
C ASP A 602 -33.93 15.35 1.02
N LYS A 603 -32.93 15.73 1.84
CA LYS A 603 -31.57 15.96 1.34
C LYS A 603 -30.79 14.66 1.14
N PHE A 604 -31.18 13.55 1.78
CA PHE A 604 -30.51 12.25 1.61
C PHE A 604 -31.36 11.27 0.82
N GLU A 605 -30.76 10.50 -0.07
CA GLU A 605 -31.41 9.34 -0.70
C GLU A 605 -30.41 8.19 -0.83
N LEU A 606 -30.82 7.02 -0.34
CA LEU A 606 -30.12 5.76 -0.54
C LEU A 606 -30.76 5.02 -1.72
N ILE A 607 -29.96 4.73 -2.75
CA ILE A 607 -30.37 4.00 -3.95
C ILE A 607 -29.68 2.64 -3.94
N THR A 608 -30.44 1.56 -3.79
CA THR A 608 -29.89 0.21 -3.63
C THR A 608 -29.91 -0.63 -4.91
N ALA A 609 -28.85 -1.41 -5.11
CA ALA A 609 -28.71 -2.39 -6.18
C ALA A 609 -28.45 -3.79 -5.60
N PHE A 610 -29.43 -4.70 -5.73
CA PHE A 610 -29.33 -6.06 -5.22
C PHE A 610 -29.01 -7.04 -6.36
N SER A 611 -27.79 -7.54 -6.40
CA SER A 611 -27.29 -8.32 -7.53
C SER A 611 -27.83 -9.76 -7.61
N ARG A 612 -28.45 -10.27 -6.53
CA ARG A 612 -28.91 -11.66 -6.41
C ARG A 612 -30.33 -11.82 -5.84
N GLU A 613 -31.13 -10.75 -5.78
CA GLU A 613 -32.49 -10.78 -5.21
C GLU A 613 -33.59 -11.01 -6.27
N GLY A 614 -33.34 -10.61 -7.52
CA GLY A 614 -34.25 -10.80 -8.65
C GLY A 614 -33.73 -11.77 -9.71
N SER A 615 -34.50 -11.94 -10.78
CA SER A 615 -34.12 -12.77 -11.94
C SER A 615 -33.02 -12.15 -12.81
N LYS A 616 -32.80 -10.83 -12.69
CA LYS A 616 -31.74 -10.08 -13.36
C LYS A 616 -30.79 -9.50 -12.33
N LYS A 617 -29.49 -9.50 -12.63
CA LYS A 617 -28.49 -8.84 -11.79
C LYS A 617 -28.65 -7.32 -11.89
N VAL A 618 -28.76 -6.66 -10.75
CA VAL A 618 -28.80 -5.19 -10.65
C VAL A 618 -27.53 -4.72 -9.95
N TYR A 619 -26.85 -3.74 -10.56
CA TYR A 619 -25.63 -3.13 -10.04
C TYR A 619 -25.78 -1.60 -9.95
N VAL A 620 -24.84 -0.94 -9.27
CA VAL A 620 -24.91 0.50 -8.99
C VAL A 620 -24.93 1.36 -10.25
N GLN A 621 -24.22 0.97 -11.30
CA GLN A 621 -24.21 1.64 -12.60
C GLN A 621 -25.56 1.57 -13.32
N HIS A 622 -26.36 0.51 -13.11
CA HIS A 622 -27.74 0.48 -13.61
C HIS A 622 -28.60 1.52 -12.91
N ARG A 623 -28.47 1.62 -11.58
CA ARG A 623 -29.18 2.62 -10.77
C ARG A 623 -28.74 4.04 -11.09
N LEU A 624 -27.46 4.24 -11.37
CA LEU A 624 -26.91 5.52 -11.81
C LEU A 624 -27.58 5.97 -13.11
N LYS A 625 -27.76 5.06 -14.07
CA LYS A 625 -28.48 5.35 -15.33
C LYS A 625 -29.97 5.61 -15.11
N GLU A 626 -30.63 4.89 -14.20
CA GLU A 626 -32.03 5.18 -13.82
C GLU A 626 -32.22 6.58 -13.22
N LYS A 627 -31.18 7.10 -12.55
CA LYS A 627 -31.13 8.45 -11.96
C LYS A 627 -30.39 9.48 -12.84
N ALA A 628 -30.18 9.19 -14.13
CA ALA A 628 -29.33 9.99 -15.02
C ALA A 628 -29.63 11.49 -15.02
N GLN A 629 -30.93 11.86 -15.06
CA GLN A 629 -31.34 13.26 -15.06
C GLN A 629 -30.90 13.98 -13.77
N GLU A 630 -31.25 13.42 -12.60
CA GLU A 630 -30.88 14.01 -11.30
C GLU A 630 -29.36 14.07 -11.11
N VAL A 631 -28.65 13.02 -11.54
CA VAL A 631 -27.17 12.99 -11.51
C VAL A 631 -26.59 14.13 -12.36
N ASN A 632 -27.07 14.34 -13.59
CA ASN A 632 -26.59 15.44 -14.43
C ASN A 632 -26.91 16.81 -13.82
N GLU A 633 -28.13 17.02 -13.33
CA GLU A 633 -28.56 18.27 -12.69
C GLU A 633 -27.67 18.61 -11.47
N LEU A 634 -27.33 17.62 -10.66
CA LEU A 634 -26.42 17.81 -9.53
C LEU A 634 -25.00 18.17 -9.99
N LEU A 635 -24.50 17.53 -11.05
CA LEU A 635 -23.17 17.81 -11.60
C LEU A 635 -23.08 19.21 -12.24
N GLU A 636 -24.14 19.69 -12.88
CA GLU A 636 -24.25 21.08 -13.34
C GLU A 636 -24.18 22.07 -12.17
N ASN A 637 -24.76 21.69 -11.02
CA ASN A 637 -24.68 22.42 -9.75
C ASN A 637 -23.39 22.15 -8.95
N LYS A 638 -22.32 21.72 -9.61
CA LYS A 638 -20.99 21.50 -9.02
C LYS A 638 -21.00 20.46 -7.88
N ALA A 639 -21.82 19.43 -7.99
CA ALA A 639 -21.77 18.29 -7.08
C ALA A 639 -20.42 17.59 -7.15
N TYR A 640 -19.94 17.10 -6.02
CA TYR A 640 -18.78 16.21 -5.96
C TYR A 640 -19.23 14.78 -6.14
N LEU A 641 -18.47 14.01 -6.91
CA LEU A 641 -18.72 12.60 -7.18
C LEU A 641 -17.60 11.76 -6.56
N TYR A 642 -18.00 10.71 -5.86
CA TYR A 642 -17.10 9.81 -5.16
C TYR A 642 -17.39 8.36 -5.54
N VAL A 643 -16.34 7.61 -5.87
CA VAL A 643 -16.43 6.16 -6.13
C VAL A 643 -15.50 5.43 -5.19
N CYS A 644 -15.99 4.33 -4.58
CA CYS A 644 -15.18 3.53 -3.67
C CYS A 644 -15.50 2.03 -3.80
N GLY A 645 -14.47 1.18 -3.71
CA GLY A 645 -14.59 -0.27 -3.81
C GLY A 645 -13.74 -0.88 -4.93
N ASP A 646 -14.31 -1.86 -5.66
CA ASP A 646 -13.58 -2.64 -6.68
C ASP A 646 -13.06 -1.78 -7.84
N ALA A 647 -11.73 -1.67 -7.95
CA ALA A 647 -11.06 -0.97 -9.04
C ALA A 647 -11.17 -1.74 -10.37
N ALA A 648 -11.16 -3.07 -10.32
CA ALA A 648 -10.97 -3.90 -11.51
C ALA A 648 -12.16 -3.86 -12.47
N ASN A 649 -13.39 -3.80 -11.93
CA ASN A 649 -14.61 -3.82 -12.73
C ASN A 649 -15.51 -2.63 -12.40
N MET A 650 -15.86 -2.45 -11.13
CA MET A 650 -16.90 -1.49 -10.73
C MET A 650 -16.57 -0.04 -11.08
N ALA A 651 -15.36 0.43 -10.72
CA ALA A 651 -14.94 1.81 -10.99
C ALA A 651 -14.96 2.14 -12.49
N ARG A 652 -14.42 1.22 -13.32
CA ARG A 652 -14.41 1.35 -14.78
C ARG A 652 -15.81 1.44 -15.37
N GLU A 653 -16.71 0.54 -14.96
CA GLU A 653 -18.10 0.56 -15.46
C GLU A 653 -18.86 1.83 -15.03
N VAL A 654 -18.64 2.31 -13.80
CA VAL A 654 -19.24 3.56 -13.31
C VAL A 654 -18.73 4.76 -14.11
N ASN A 655 -17.43 4.83 -14.41
CA ASN A 655 -16.84 5.89 -15.22
C ASN A 655 -17.47 5.92 -16.64
N THR A 656 -17.53 4.77 -17.32
CA THR A 656 -18.16 4.66 -18.64
C THR A 656 -19.63 5.09 -18.62
N VAL A 657 -20.41 4.61 -17.64
CA VAL A 657 -21.83 4.99 -17.53
C VAL A 657 -22.00 6.47 -17.22
N LEU A 658 -21.11 7.07 -16.42
CA LEU A 658 -21.15 8.51 -16.15
C LEU A 658 -20.90 9.33 -17.43
N ALA A 659 -19.90 8.96 -18.24
CA ALA A 659 -19.64 9.61 -19.51
C ALA A 659 -20.85 9.54 -20.45
N GLN A 660 -21.52 8.37 -20.51
CA GLN A 660 -22.75 8.17 -21.27
C GLN A 660 -23.90 9.03 -20.75
N ILE A 661 -24.10 9.11 -19.43
CA ILE A 661 -25.13 9.98 -18.82
C ILE A 661 -24.88 11.43 -19.22
N LEU A 662 -23.64 11.92 -19.12
CA LEU A 662 -23.31 13.30 -19.48
C LEU A 662 -23.53 13.56 -20.98
N ALA A 663 -23.20 12.60 -21.83
CA ALA A 663 -23.40 12.69 -23.27
C ALA A 663 -24.91 12.75 -23.63
N GLU A 664 -25.69 11.80 -23.12
CA GLU A 664 -27.13 11.69 -23.35
C GLU A 664 -27.88 12.91 -22.80
N GLN A 665 -27.64 13.31 -21.54
CA GLN A 665 -28.38 14.38 -20.87
C GLN A 665 -28.04 15.78 -21.40
N ARG A 666 -26.81 15.98 -21.91
CA ARG A 666 -26.36 17.29 -22.43
C ARG A 666 -26.43 17.39 -23.95
N GLY A 667 -26.84 16.32 -24.66
CA GLY A 667 -26.92 16.29 -26.12
C GLY A 667 -25.57 16.47 -26.81
N ILE A 668 -24.50 15.93 -26.22
CA ILE A 668 -23.12 16.03 -26.72
C ILE A 668 -22.59 14.65 -27.14
N PRO A 669 -21.56 14.57 -28.00
CA PRO A 669 -20.92 13.29 -28.33
C PRO A 669 -20.33 12.58 -27.10
N GLU A 670 -20.29 11.25 -27.10
CA GLU A 670 -19.75 10.44 -26.00
C GLU A 670 -18.30 10.80 -25.65
N SER A 671 -17.46 11.07 -26.65
CA SER A 671 -16.08 11.54 -26.45
C SER A 671 -15.98 12.86 -25.68
N LYS A 672 -17.00 13.74 -25.78
CA LYS A 672 -17.09 14.95 -24.96
C LYS A 672 -17.55 14.64 -23.54
N GLY A 673 -18.40 13.63 -23.35
CA GLY A 673 -18.73 13.09 -22.03
C GLY A 673 -17.49 12.56 -21.31
N GLU A 674 -16.68 11.75 -21.99
CA GLU A 674 -15.40 11.23 -21.48
C GLU A 674 -14.44 12.35 -21.10
N GLU A 675 -14.28 13.37 -21.96
CA GLU A 675 -13.44 14.54 -21.68
C GLU A 675 -13.92 15.30 -20.43
N ILE A 676 -15.23 15.43 -20.22
CA ILE A 676 -15.80 16.05 -19.02
C ILE A 676 -15.45 15.23 -17.78
N VAL A 677 -15.62 13.91 -17.81
CA VAL A 677 -15.29 13.04 -16.66
C VAL A 677 -13.81 13.15 -16.30
N LYS A 678 -12.93 13.13 -17.31
CA LYS A 678 -11.50 13.33 -17.13
C LYS A 678 -11.18 14.69 -16.47
N ASN A 679 -11.83 15.75 -16.92
CA ASN A 679 -11.66 17.08 -16.32
C ASN A 679 -12.22 17.15 -14.88
N MET A 680 -13.27 16.39 -14.56
CA MET A 680 -13.78 16.29 -13.18
C MET A 680 -12.77 15.62 -12.25
N ARG A 681 -12.06 14.58 -12.70
CA ARG A 681 -10.95 13.96 -11.95
C ARG A 681 -9.81 14.94 -11.72
N ALA A 682 -9.34 15.57 -12.81
CA ALA A 682 -8.26 16.55 -12.75
C ALA A 682 -8.56 17.77 -11.86
N SER A 683 -9.84 18.08 -11.60
CA SER A 683 -10.28 19.17 -10.73
C SER A 683 -10.68 18.72 -9.32
N ASN A 684 -10.44 17.45 -8.95
CA ASN A 684 -10.85 16.83 -7.69
C ASN A 684 -12.37 16.89 -7.41
N GLN A 685 -13.19 17.11 -8.45
CA GLN A 685 -14.64 17.04 -8.38
C GLN A 685 -15.13 15.58 -8.46
N TYR A 686 -14.39 14.71 -9.16
CA TYR A 686 -14.54 13.25 -9.16
C TYR A 686 -13.35 12.68 -8.38
N GLN A 687 -13.61 11.95 -7.28
CA GLN A 687 -12.57 11.29 -6.50
C GLN A 687 -12.83 9.78 -6.39
N GLU A 688 -11.75 9.01 -6.32
CA GLU A 688 -11.79 7.55 -6.17
C GLU A 688 -10.99 7.09 -4.94
N ASP A 689 -11.56 6.12 -4.24
CA ASP A 689 -10.89 5.31 -3.21
C ASP A 689 -11.13 3.85 -3.56
N VAL A 690 -10.41 3.34 -4.56
CA VAL A 690 -10.62 2.03 -5.15
C VAL A 690 -9.42 1.10 -4.91
N TRP A 691 -9.69 -0.19 -4.81
CA TRP A 691 -8.69 -1.24 -4.55
C TRP A 691 -9.09 -2.56 -5.25
N SER A 692 -8.16 -3.50 -5.36
CA SER A 692 -8.37 -4.82 -5.99
C SER A 692 -7.67 -5.93 -5.25
#